data_AF-A0A2E7M9Y1-F1
#
_entry.id   AF-A0A2E7M9Y1-F1
#
_cell.length_a   1.000
_cell.length_b   1.000
_cell.length_c   1.000
_cell.angle_alpha   90.00
_cell.angle_beta   90.00
_cell.angle_gamma   90.00
#
_symmetry.space_group_name_H-M   'P 1'
#
loop_
_entity.id
_entity.type
_entity.pdbx_description
1 polymer ?
#
loop_
_entity_poly.entity_id
_entity_poly.type
_entity_poly.pdbx_seq_one_letter_code
_entity_poly.pdbx_strand_id
1 'polypeptide(L)'
;MFHGKVCAFSYGGSVKLDLFVRLLLLSLSLLLATGCVTVRGASDDEDEDDLDDDDTGDDDDGDDDDAGDDDSSSDDDDDDDDDDDDDDDDDDDAGDDDDSTPDLGCLSFDLLQGRARAPSNISLFFQLLTCDGDPVSRLDAEDFQLLEDGDELSAQQSQFTLADNEEAFPFDLMMVLDMSGGILDSGDLDTLLDAVHAFVQAEAGSKEMALAIFDGRPDLQVIVDFTPHEAVLLAGVESLRGYVVVDSSTNLYGAVVNGLEALDARTSVSSIHAASLVVFTDGADQAGYYSYDEALAAVEASDHAIFTIGLGSEYDAKALTGLGRDGFLEVMTASGLEDAFDTLSLNVSDVGSSFYGVMYCTPARANAHEVTLQVIPESPDGELSYSFDATGFAGGCDPTEDVDGDGWTVDDGDCNDFDDNSTTTDTDADCDGLSTGLDCDDSDPLSNAVSNDADCDGAISLLDCDDSTESLGSSLEDVDCDGAVAADDCDDLDDALGAEALDADCDGVQTIPDCDDSDSSVGADPDDGDCDGIPTLDDCDDNDPDSTVVAEDADCDGVLSAEDCNDHVATLGAQSTDADCDGSVAAEDCDDSNAAVAPMAGDIFGNGLDGDCDGLHCQAGSSGGSYFAVCPMSRTWADADATCQAAGYDGLATILNSTESAYIGTLTAPITGWHFWIGYTDMDIENTWLWTSGLSALFTNWASTQPAGAGDCAWLAGADYPLGANGWFDGACATSSLGTSTIGFVCESR
;
A
#
# COMPACT_ATOMS: atom_id res chain seq x y z
N MET A 1 16.40 45.34 -39.85
CA MET A 1 17.58 44.45 -40.00
C MET A 1 17.84 43.92 -38.60
N PHE A 2 17.69 42.66 -38.23
CA PHE A 2 18.00 41.40 -38.91
C PHE A 2 16.77 40.47 -39.05
N HIS A 3 16.88 39.53 -39.99
CA HIS A 3 15.94 38.44 -40.26
C HIS A 3 16.46 37.14 -39.63
N GLY A 4 15.57 36.27 -39.15
CA GLY A 4 15.86 34.86 -38.88
C GLY A 4 14.58 34.03 -38.91
N LYS A 5 14.45 33.20 -39.95
CA LYS A 5 13.36 32.23 -40.19
C LYS A 5 13.56 30.99 -39.32
N VAL A 6 12.47 30.43 -38.79
CA VAL A 6 12.41 29.03 -38.34
C VAL A 6 11.49 28.25 -39.30
N CYS A 7 11.99 27.08 -39.71
CA CYS A 7 11.36 26.15 -40.64
C CYS A 7 10.33 25.26 -39.94
N ALA A 8 9.27 24.92 -40.67
CA ALA A 8 8.28 23.92 -40.30
C ALA A 8 8.79 22.50 -40.58
N PHE A 9 8.41 21.54 -39.73
CA PHE A 9 8.27 20.13 -40.08
C PHE A 9 6.89 19.64 -39.64
N SER A 10 6.31 18.78 -40.47
CA SER A 10 4.92 18.33 -40.48
C SER A 10 4.90 16.81 -40.41
N TYR A 11 4.15 16.25 -39.46
CA TYR A 11 3.48 14.93 -39.48
C TYR A 11 2.36 15.06 -38.41
N GLY A 12 1.08 14.71 -38.58
CA GLY A 12 0.41 13.90 -39.59
C GLY A 12 -0.29 12.71 -38.93
N GLY A 13 -1.40 12.92 -38.21
CA GLY A 13 -2.24 11.83 -37.67
C GLY A 13 -3.52 12.32 -36.98
N SER A 14 -4.69 11.95 -37.49
CA SER A 14 -6.03 12.16 -36.92
C SER A 14 -6.27 11.19 -35.74
N VAL A 15 -7.10 11.48 -34.72
CA VAL A 15 -8.58 11.31 -34.69
C VAL A 15 -9.12 11.73 -33.29
N LYS A 16 -10.26 12.48 -33.25
CA LYS A 16 -11.29 12.74 -32.18
C LYS A 16 -10.78 13.18 -30.78
N LEU A 17 -11.02 14.38 -30.23
CA LEU A 17 -12.19 15.26 -30.06
C LEU A 17 -13.34 14.69 -29.19
N ASP A 18 -13.29 14.98 -27.88
CA ASP A 18 -14.45 15.23 -26.99
C ASP A 18 -14.02 16.25 -25.91
N LEU A 19 -14.60 17.46 -25.94
CA LEU A 19 -15.71 17.92 -25.08
C LEU A 19 -15.34 18.47 -23.69
N PHE A 20 -14.13 19.01 -23.48
CA PHE A 20 -13.82 19.79 -22.26
C PHE A 20 -13.35 21.24 -22.52
N VAL A 21 -12.85 21.57 -23.72
CA VAL A 21 -12.21 22.88 -24.00
C VAL A 21 -13.17 23.91 -24.63
N ARG A 22 -14.49 23.78 -24.41
CA ARG A 22 -15.48 24.74 -24.94
C ARG A 22 -16.27 25.53 -23.90
N LEU A 23 -16.02 25.36 -22.60
CA LEU A 23 -16.69 26.14 -21.56
C LEU A 23 -15.86 27.27 -20.94
N LEU A 24 -14.54 27.34 -21.18
CA LEU A 24 -13.63 28.25 -20.48
C LEU A 24 -13.26 29.56 -21.23
N LEU A 25 -13.95 29.90 -22.32
CA LEU A 25 -13.71 31.13 -23.08
C LEU A 25 -14.99 31.93 -23.34
N LEU A 26 -15.72 32.24 -22.26
CA LEU A 26 -16.90 33.13 -22.32
C LEU A 26 -17.14 33.90 -21.01
N SER A 27 -16.09 34.46 -20.39
CA SER A 27 -16.28 35.36 -19.25
C SER A 27 -15.10 36.31 -18.99
N LEU A 28 -14.48 36.92 -20.01
CA LEU A 28 -13.61 38.08 -19.76
C LEU A 28 -13.51 39.02 -20.97
N SER A 29 -14.54 39.85 -21.15
CA SER A 29 -14.50 40.98 -22.09
C SER A 29 -15.55 42.02 -21.72
N LEU A 30 -15.40 42.67 -20.56
CA LEU A 30 -16.06 43.94 -20.31
C LEU A 30 -15.34 44.70 -19.17
N LEU A 31 -14.40 45.58 -19.52
CA LEU A 31 -14.23 46.94 -18.98
C LEU A 31 -12.85 47.50 -19.38
N LEU A 32 -12.83 48.37 -20.41
CA LEU A 32 -11.76 49.36 -20.60
C LEU A 32 -12.37 50.65 -21.16
N ALA A 33 -12.43 51.68 -20.31
CA ALA A 33 -12.38 53.11 -20.62
C ALA A 33 -12.47 53.82 -19.25
N THR A 34 -11.57 54.68 -18.79
CA THR A 34 -10.98 55.86 -19.43
C THR A 34 -9.94 56.45 -18.46
N GLY A 35 -8.83 57.04 -18.93
CA GLY A 35 -8.11 58.05 -18.12
C GLY A 35 -6.59 58.15 -18.30
N CYS A 36 -6.14 58.97 -19.27
CA CYS A 36 -4.77 59.51 -19.40
C CYS A 36 -4.26 60.20 -18.12
N VAL A 37 -2.95 60.08 -17.79
CA VAL A 37 -2.02 61.20 -17.52
C VAL A 37 -0.55 60.78 -17.83
N THR A 38 0.18 61.77 -18.35
CA THR A 38 1.54 61.88 -18.92
C THR A 38 2.75 61.59 -18.01
N VAL A 39 3.82 61.09 -18.62
CA VAL A 39 5.22 61.04 -18.11
C VAL A 39 6.05 62.24 -18.58
N ARG A 40 6.86 62.82 -17.68
CA ARG A 40 8.08 63.65 -17.87
C ARG A 40 8.86 63.55 -16.56
N GLY A 41 10.18 63.35 -16.45
CA GLY A 41 11.32 63.22 -17.36
C GLY A 41 12.58 63.76 -16.65
N ALA A 42 13.76 63.15 -16.89
CA ALA A 42 15.14 63.67 -16.64
C ALA A 42 15.53 63.92 -15.15
N SER A 43 16.78 63.85 -14.66
CA SER A 43 18.15 63.72 -15.17
C SER A 43 19.11 63.63 -13.96
N ASP A 44 20.23 62.91 -14.14
CA ASP A 44 21.64 63.23 -13.80
C ASP A 44 22.08 63.93 -12.49
N ASP A 45 23.23 63.43 -11.99
CA ASP A 45 24.33 64.10 -11.24
C ASP A 45 24.07 64.54 -9.80
N GLU A 46 25.02 64.61 -8.85
CA GLU A 46 26.39 64.12 -8.60
C GLU A 46 26.65 64.51 -7.11
N ASP A 47 27.65 63.89 -6.48
CA ASP A 47 28.50 64.39 -5.38
C ASP A 47 27.90 64.80 -4.01
N GLU A 48 28.54 64.33 -2.93
CA GLU A 48 29.30 65.13 -1.93
C GLU A 48 30.04 64.10 -1.01
N ASP A 49 31.37 64.06 -0.99
CA ASP A 49 32.30 64.87 -0.17
C ASP A 49 32.06 64.64 1.34
N ASP A 50 32.91 63.88 2.04
CA ASP A 50 34.24 64.21 2.58
C ASP A 50 34.17 64.63 4.07
N LEU A 51 34.99 63.92 4.87
CA LEU A 51 35.80 64.44 5.98
C LEU A 51 35.23 64.55 7.42
N ASP A 52 35.95 63.84 8.29
CA ASP A 52 36.71 64.34 9.45
C ASP A 52 36.18 64.14 10.88
N ASP A 53 37.13 63.58 11.65
CA ASP A 53 37.59 63.98 12.97
C ASP A 53 36.91 63.43 14.25
N ASP A 54 37.72 62.56 14.87
CA ASP A 54 38.38 62.77 16.17
C ASP A 54 37.73 62.29 17.47
N ASP A 55 38.68 61.74 18.25
CA ASP A 55 38.91 61.92 19.68
C ASP A 55 38.28 60.96 20.70
N THR A 56 39.15 60.03 21.12
CA THR A 56 39.66 59.83 22.49
C THR A 56 38.72 59.44 23.63
N GLY A 57 39.16 58.42 24.37
CA GLY A 57 38.77 58.18 25.76
C GLY A 57 39.32 56.85 26.29
N ASP A 58 40.58 56.87 26.69
CA ASP A 58 41.30 55.80 27.42
C ASP A 58 40.77 55.58 28.87
N ASP A 59 41.34 54.54 29.49
CA ASP A 59 41.53 54.28 30.94
C ASP A 59 40.42 53.42 31.62
N ASP A 60 40.69 52.41 32.47
CA ASP A 60 41.88 51.63 32.86
C ASP A 60 41.40 50.60 33.93
N ASP A 61 42.24 49.58 34.18
CA ASP A 61 42.47 48.86 35.45
C ASP A 61 41.57 47.71 35.98
N GLY A 62 42.19 46.51 36.02
CA GLY A 62 42.45 45.67 37.23
C GLY A 62 41.30 44.81 37.78
N ASP A 63 41.47 43.58 38.29
CA ASP A 63 42.64 42.81 38.73
C ASP A 63 42.25 41.32 38.81
N ASP A 64 43.28 40.47 38.83
CA ASP A 64 43.33 39.01 38.81
C ASP A 64 42.92 38.27 40.12
N ASP A 65 42.68 36.95 39.95
CA ASP A 65 42.97 35.79 40.81
C ASP A 65 42.24 35.56 42.16
N ASP A 66 41.56 34.42 42.31
CA ASP A 66 42.16 33.24 42.99
C ASP A 66 41.30 31.96 42.85
N ALA A 67 41.99 30.82 42.85
CA ALA A 67 41.54 29.49 42.41
C ALA A 67 41.28 28.47 43.54
N GLY A 68 40.71 27.32 43.13
CA GLY A 68 40.88 25.99 43.72
C GLY A 68 39.71 25.48 44.57
N ASP A 69 39.38 24.19 44.63
CA ASP A 69 39.86 22.95 43.99
C ASP A 69 38.83 21.85 44.39
N ASP A 70 38.40 21.05 43.43
CA ASP A 70 38.29 19.58 43.37
C ASP A 70 37.90 18.69 44.59
N ASP A 71 36.87 17.90 44.30
CA ASP A 71 36.79 16.43 44.29
C ASP A 71 36.62 15.53 45.52
N SER A 72 35.75 14.54 45.23
CA SER A 72 35.75 13.12 45.63
C SER A 72 35.19 12.77 47.01
N SER A 73 34.56 11.61 47.26
CA SER A 73 33.87 10.58 46.47
C SER A 73 33.39 9.54 47.51
N SER A 74 32.31 8.84 47.17
CA SER A 74 32.11 7.39 47.37
C SER A 74 31.61 6.83 48.73
N ASP A 75 30.63 5.91 48.57
CA ASP A 75 30.42 4.64 49.30
C ASP A 75 29.80 4.74 50.71
N ASP A 76 28.85 3.92 51.17
CA ASP A 76 28.30 2.64 50.72
C ASP A 76 27.18 2.23 51.73
N ASP A 77 26.31 1.31 51.30
CA ASP A 77 25.70 0.21 52.07
C ASP A 77 24.47 0.39 53.02
N ASP A 78 23.39 -0.26 52.58
CA ASP A 78 22.72 -1.42 53.21
C ASP A 78 21.56 -1.24 54.24
N ASP A 79 20.44 -1.85 53.79
CA ASP A 79 19.64 -2.90 54.44
C ASP A 79 18.59 -2.57 55.53
N ASP A 80 17.34 -2.83 55.10
CA ASP A 80 16.41 -3.83 55.63
C ASP A 80 15.57 -3.59 56.90
N ASP A 81 14.29 -3.93 56.67
CA ASP A 81 13.38 -4.73 57.49
C ASP A 81 12.60 -4.08 58.64
N ASP A 82 11.29 -4.00 58.36
CA ASP A 82 10.20 -4.71 59.02
C ASP A 82 9.63 -4.27 60.39
N ASP A 83 8.30 -4.22 60.32
CA ASP A 83 7.30 -4.73 61.26
C ASP A 83 6.83 -3.88 62.45
N ASP A 84 5.50 -3.68 62.39
CA ASP A 84 4.50 -3.93 63.44
C ASP A 84 4.38 -2.93 64.61
N ASP A 85 3.24 -2.22 64.66
CA ASP A 85 2.07 -2.63 65.46
C ASP A 85 1.04 -1.47 65.62
N ASP A 86 -0.23 -1.84 65.38
CA ASP A 86 -1.45 -1.53 66.15
C ASP A 86 -1.95 -0.07 66.33
N ASP A 87 -3.12 0.24 65.73
CA ASP A 87 -4.45 0.18 66.40
C ASP A 87 -5.46 1.16 65.74
N ASP A 88 -6.60 0.60 65.34
CA ASP A 88 -7.98 1.10 65.31
C ASP A 88 -8.26 2.63 65.32
N ASP A 89 -8.97 3.12 64.29
CA ASP A 89 -10.27 3.80 64.49
C ASP A 89 -10.99 3.98 63.13
N ASP A 90 -12.11 3.27 62.98
CA ASP A 90 -13.18 3.60 62.04
C ASP A 90 -13.77 4.97 62.45
N ASP A 91 -13.74 5.97 61.56
CA ASP A 91 -14.70 7.07 61.62
C ASP A 91 -15.00 7.62 60.22
N ASP A 92 -16.31 7.65 59.96
CA ASP A 92 -17.01 8.17 58.80
C ASP A 92 -16.55 9.59 58.39
N ASP A 93 -15.98 9.75 57.19
CA ASP A 93 -15.78 11.09 56.62
C ASP A 93 -17.05 11.54 55.90
N ALA A 94 -17.86 12.27 56.65
CA ALA A 94 -19.03 12.97 56.17
C ALA A 94 -18.60 14.32 55.58
N GLY A 95 -18.77 14.44 54.27
CA GLY A 95 -19.15 15.64 53.52
C GLY A 95 -18.64 16.99 54.04
N ASP A 96 -17.58 17.48 53.42
CA ASP A 96 -17.34 18.92 53.33
C ASP A 96 -18.21 19.47 52.19
N ASP A 97 -19.42 19.90 52.54
CA ASP A 97 -20.29 20.71 51.68
C ASP A 97 -19.65 22.11 51.55
N ASP A 98 -18.73 22.28 50.58
CA ASP A 98 -18.36 23.61 50.08
C ASP A 98 -19.47 24.12 49.14
N ASP A 99 -20.57 24.55 49.75
CA ASP A 99 -21.66 25.33 49.11
C ASP A 99 -21.16 26.77 48.87
N SER A 100 -20.16 26.91 47.99
CA SER A 100 -19.85 28.16 47.32
C SER A 100 -20.16 28.01 45.84
N THR A 101 -21.38 28.39 45.46
CA THR A 101 -21.76 28.60 44.06
C THR A 101 -20.69 29.42 43.34
N PRO A 102 -20.15 28.97 42.19
CA PRO A 102 -19.19 29.74 41.42
C PRO A 102 -19.76 31.14 41.14
N ASP A 103 -19.02 32.20 41.47
CA ASP A 103 -19.39 33.56 41.07
C ASP A 103 -19.11 33.69 39.57
N LEU A 104 -20.05 33.22 38.73
CA LEU A 104 -19.94 33.15 37.26
C LEU A 104 -19.88 34.54 36.58
N GLY A 105 -19.86 35.62 37.35
CA GLY A 105 -19.68 36.97 36.81
C GLY A 105 -20.76 37.36 35.79
N CYS A 106 -20.35 38.21 34.83
CA CYS A 106 -21.19 38.63 33.71
C CYS A 106 -21.04 37.61 32.59
N LEU A 107 -22.16 37.10 32.08
CA LEU A 107 -22.19 36.09 31.02
C LEU A 107 -22.67 36.71 29.71
N SER A 108 -22.27 36.13 28.58
CA SER A 108 -22.69 36.48 27.24
C SER A 108 -23.05 35.21 26.47
N PHE A 109 -24.27 35.16 25.93
CA PHE A 109 -24.72 34.08 25.05
C PHE A 109 -24.59 34.54 23.60
N ASP A 110 -23.85 33.79 22.80
CA ASP A 110 -23.87 33.96 21.35
C ASP A 110 -24.68 32.84 20.70
N LEU A 111 -25.88 33.19 20.20
CA LEU A 111 -26.76 32.22 19.54
C LEU A 111 -26.25 31.94 18.14
N LEU A 112 -25.64 30.75 17.96
CA LEU A 112 -25.18 30.27 16.67
C LEU A 112 -26.37 29.84 15.83
N GLN A 113 -27.27 29.04 16.43
CA GLN A 113 -28.41 28.50 15.71
C GLN A 113 -29.58 28.15 16.62
N GLY A 114 -30.81 28.38 16.13
CA GLY A 114 -32.03 27.88 16.75
C GLY A 114 -32.93 27.23 15.71
N ARG A 115 -33.36 26.00 15.95
CA ARG A 115 -34.29 25.27 15.07
C ARG A 115 -35.56 24.88 15.83
N ALA A 116 -36.68 24.86 15.11
CA ALA A 116 -37.97 24.43 15.62
C ALA A 116 -38.65 23.51 14.60
N ARG A 117 -38.85 22.24 14.96
CA ARG A 117 -39.26 21.18 14.04
C ARG A 117 -40.45 20.38 14.57
N ALA A 118 -41.29 19.93 13.64
CA ALA A 118 -42.35 18.96 13.96
C ALA A 118 -41.72 17.59 14.30
N PRO A 119 -42.29 16.81 15.25
CA PRO A 119 -43.58 17.05 15.86
C PRO A 119 -43.55 18.06 17.01
N SER A 120 -42.46 18.27 17.76
CA SER A 120 -42.32 19.37 18.74
C SER A 120 -40.86 19.58 19.21
N ASN A 121 -39.88 19.36 18.35
CA ASN A 121 -38.46 19.43 18.71
C ASN A 121 -37.97 20.89 18.59
N ILE A 122 -37.34 21.40 19.63
CA ILE A 122 -36.63 22.67 19.62
C ILE A 122 -35.17 22.38 19.95
N SER A 123 -34.25 22.89 19.15
CA SER A 123 -32.81 22.84 19.40
C SER A 123 -32.22 24.25 19.36
N LEU A 124 -31.36 24.56 20.33
CA LEU A 124 -30.64 25.82 20.47
C LEU A 124 -29.16 25.51 20.62
N PHE A 125 -28.34 26.03 19.73
CA PHE A 125 -26.90 25.91 19.75
C PHE A 125 -26.29 27.29 19.97
N PHE A 126 -25.46 27.41 20.99
CA PHE A 126 -24.88 28.70 21.39
C PHE A 126 -23.50 28.52 22.01
N GLN A 127 -22.69 29.57 21.97
CA GLN A 127 -21.45 29.66 22.76
C GLN A 127 -21.73 30.48 24.02
N LEU A 128 -21.17 30.05 25.15
CA LEU A 128 -21.25 30.78 26.41
C LEU A 128 -19.88 31.36 26.78
N LEU A 129 -19.84 32.68 26.91
CA LEU A 129 -18.63 33.43 27.25
C LEU A 129 -18.86 34.27 28.51
N THR A 130 -17.78 34.71 29.14
CA THR A 130 -17.81 35.84 30.04
C THR A 130 -17.97 37.13 29.23
N CYS A 131 -18.40 38.22 29.87
CA CYS A 131 -18.45 39.53 29.20
C CYS A 131 -17.07 40.09 28.83
N ASP A 132 -15.99 39.48 29.34
CA ASP A 132 -14.61 39.78 28.98
C ASP A 132 -14.13 38.92 27.78
N GLY A 133 -14.93 37.94 27.34
CA GLY A 133 -14.69 37.10 26.17
C GLY A 133 -14.15 35.71 26.49
N ASP A 134 -13.95 35.37 27.76
CA ASP A 134 -13.39 34.07 28.14
C ASP A 134 -14.45 32.95 28.02
N PRO A 135 -14.07 31.73 27.59
CA PRO A 135 -14.99 30.60 27.51
C PRO A 135 -15.54 30.19 28.88
N VAL A 136 -16.83 29.84 28.92
CA VAL A 136 -17.48 29.27 30.12
C VAL A 136 -17.87 27.83 29.82
N SER A 137 -17.04 26.90 30.26
CA SER A 137 -17.15 25.47 29.99
C SER A 137 -17.72 24.65 31.15
N ARG A 138 -18.03 23.37 30.87
CA ARG A 138 -18.30 22.32 31.88
C ARG A 138 -19.53 22.61 32.76
N LEU A 139 -20.57 23.19 32.17
CA LEU A 139 -21.89 23.30 32.80
C LEU A 139 -22.75 22.08 32.46
N ASP A 140 -23.49 21.60 33.44
CA ASP A 140 -24.41 20.48 33.29
C ASP A 140 -25.83 20.98 32.97
N ALA A 141 -26.70 20.06 32.54
CA ALA A 141 -28.12 20.34 32.29
C ALA A 141 -28.85 20.99 33.50
N GLU A 142 -28.37 20.77 34.72
CA GLU A 142 -28.93 21.31 35.96
C GLU A 142 -28.59 22.80 36.18
N ASP A 143 -27.54 23.30 35.53
CA ASP A 143 -27.12 24.69 35.59
C ASP A 143 -27.96 25.60 34.69
N PHE A 144 -28.76 25.01 33.79
CA PHE A 144 -29.63 25.73 32.88
C PHE A 144 -31.09 25.71 33.34
N GLN A 145 -31.75 26.87 33.23
CA GLN A 145 -33.19 27.00 33.37
C GLN A 145 -33.83 27.38 32.06
N LEU A 146 -34.86 26.62 31.67
CA LEU A 146 -35.63 26.84 30.45
C LEU A 146 -37.02 27.38 30.79
N LEU A 147 -37.38 28.50 30.16
CA LEU A 147 -38.70 29.14 30.27
C LEU A 147 -39.34 29.22 28.89
N GLU A 148 -40.62 28.86 28.77
CA GLU A 148 -41.42 29.07 27.55
C GLU A 148 -42.56 30.04 27.85
N ASP A 149 -42.63 31.15 27.11
CA ASP A 149 -43.54 32.28 27.35
C ASP A 149 -43.47 32.84 28.79
N GLY A 150 -42.32 32.68 29.45
CA GLY A 150 -42.05 33.09 30.84
C GLY A 150 -42.51 32.09 31.91
N ASP A 151 -43.04 30.93 31.54
CA ASP A 151 -43.35 29.83 32.45
C ASP A 151 -42.21 28.80 32.42
N GLU A 152 -41.72 28.40 33.60
CA GLU A 152 -40.65 27.39 33.74
C GLU A 152 -41.10 26.02 33.21
N LEU A 153 -40.28 25.43 32.35
CA LEU A 153 -40.47 24.07 31.85
C LEU A 153 -39.66 23.09 32.71
N SER A 154 -40.31 22.10 33.34
CA SER A 154 -39.57 21.08 34.07
C SER A 154 -38.86 20.13 33.11
N ALA A 155 -37.58 19.82 33.35
CA ALA A 155 -36.77 18.93 32.53
C ALA A 155 -37.44 17.59 32.17
N GLN A 156 -38.20 16.97 33.10
CA GLN A 156 -38.92 15.71 32.82
C GLN A 156 -40.12 15.86 31.88
N GLN A 157 -40.72 17.04 31.80
CA GLN A 157 -41.88 17.31 30.93
C GLN A 157 -41.45 17.74 29.54
N SER A 158 -40.37 18.53 29.46
CA SER A 158 -39.78 18.98 28.22
C SER A 158 -38.80 17.97 27.63
N GLN A 159 -38.44 16.89 28.34
CA GLN A 159 -37.33 16.00 27.93
C GLN A 159 -36.07 16.82 27.60
N PHE A 160 -35.79 17.82 28.44
CA PHE A 160 -34.65 18.70 28.27
C PHE A 160 -33.37 17.87 28.32
N THR A 161 -32.54 18.03 27.31
CA THR A 161 -31.22 17.43 27.24
C THR A 161 -30.20 18.47 26.80
N LEU A 162 -29.00 18.33 27.35
CA LEU A 162 -27.82 18.97 26.82
C LEU A 162 -27.22 17.97 25.83
N ALA A 163 -26.84 18.43 24.63
CA ALA A 163 -26.03 17.64 23.73
C ALA A 163 -24.63 17.46 24.34
N ASP A 164 -23.99 16.34 24.06
CA ASP A 164 -22.57 16.22 24.36
C ASP A 164 -21.81 17.18 23.42
N ASN A 165 -20.89 17.96 23.98
CA ASN A 165 -20.25 19.05 23.25
C ASN A 165 -19.33 18.51 22.15
N GLU A 166 -18.73 17.34 22.34
CA GLU A 166 -17.81 16.71 21.37
C GLU A 166 -18.56 16.13 20.16
N GLU A 167 -19.80 15.64 20.33
CA GLU A 167 -20.61 15.09 19.23
C GLU A 167 -21.36 16.19 18.46
N ALA A 168 -21.83 17.22 19.17
CA ALA A 168 -22.64 18.28 18.59
C ALA A 168 -21.87 19.43 17.94
N PHE A 169 -20.58 19.57 18.27
CA PHE A 169 -19.74 20.65 17.77
C PHE A 169 -18.35 20.09 17.40
N PRO A 170 -18.15 19.72 16.14
CA PRO A 170 -16.82 19.36 15.65
C PRO A 170 -15.88 20.55 15.91
N PHE A 171 -14.78 20.24 16.58
CA PHE A 171 -13.78 21.21 16.96
C PHE A 171 -12.48 20.92 16.22
N ASP A 172 -11.99 21.89 15.47
CA ASP A 172 -10.77 21.74 14.68
C ASP A 172 -9.60 22.47 15.34
N LEU A 173 -8.41 21.88 15.30
CA LEU A 173 -7.19 22.50 15.82
C LEU A 173 -6.10 22.53 14.75
N MET A 174 -5.70 23.72 14.33
CA MET A 174 -4.54 23.88 13.46
C MET A 174 -3.31 24.29 14.27
N MET A 175 -2.31 23.42 14.32
CA MET A 175 -1.01 23.73 14.90
C MET A 175 -0.03 24.17 13.82
N VAL A 176 0.56 25.35 14.01
CA VAL A 176 1.49 25.97 13.08
C VAL A 176 2.84 26.18 13.76
N LEU A 177 3.84 25.40 13.32
CA LEU A 177 5.18 25.40 13.90
C LEU A 177 6.16 26.22 13.05
N ASP A 178 6.92 27.09 13.70
CA ASP A 178 8.05 27.76 13.07
C ASP A 178 9.18 26.76 12.81
N MET A 179 9.62 26.66 11.56
CA MET A 179 10.77 25.85 11.11
C MET A 179 11.83 26.73 10.43
N SER A 180 11.90 28.01 10.80
CA SER A 180 12.90 28.96 10.32
C SER A 180 14.29 28.70 10.91
N GLY A 181 15.28 29.50 10.51
CA GLY A 181 16.68 29.26 10.91
C GLY A 181 16.91 29.35 12.43
N GLY A 182 16.12 30.13 13.16
CA GLY A 182 16.29 30.34 14.61
C GLY A 182 16.17 29.04 15.41
N ILE A 183 15.05 28.33 15.23
CA ILE A 183 14.75 27.11 15.97
C ILE A 183 15.71 25.96 15.62
N LEU A 184 16.13 25.89 14.35
CA LEU A 184 17.02 24.84 13.88
C LEU A 184 18.48 25.08 14.30
N ASP A 185 18.89 26.35 14.45
CA ASP A 185 20.22 26.70 14.94
C ASP A 185 20.31 26.65 16.49
N SER A 186 19.19 26.77 17.22
CA SER A 186 19.18 26.75 18.69
C SER A 186 19.37 25.34 19.28
N GLY A 187 19.05 24.31 18.50
CA GLY A 187 19.07 22.91 18.94
C GLY A 187 17.88 22.52 19.82
N ASP A 188 16.85 23.37 19.89
CA ASP A 188 15.64 23.13 20.69
C ASP A 188 14.55 22.36 19.91
N LEU A 189 14.77 22.08 18.62
CA LEU A 189 13.79 21.40 17.75
C LEU A 189 13.31 20.08 18.36
N ASP A 190 14.21 19.20 18.79
CA ASP A 190 13.84 17.89 19.33
C ASP A 190 12.94 18.03 20.56
N THR A 191 13.25 18.97 21.46
CA THR A 191 12.45 19.22 22.66
C THR A 191 11.08 19.84 22.32
N LEU A 192 11.01 20.68 21.29
CA LEU A 192 9.74 21.18 20.77
C LEU A 192 8.90 20.04 20.20
N LEU A 193 9.48 19.21 19.33
CA LEU A 193 8.76 18.10 18.71
C LEU A 193 8.33 17.06 19.75
N ASP A 194 9.14 16.79 20.79
CA ASP A 194 8.75 15.92 21.92
C ASP A 194 7.52 16.48 22.66
N ALA A 195 7.48 17.80 22.89
CA ALA A 195 6.34 18.45 23.56
C ALA A 195 5.08 18.49 22.68
N VAL A 196 5.25 18.73 21.37
CA VAL A 196 4.16 18.65 20.39
C VAL A 196 3.64 17.22 20.28
N HIS A 197 4.52 16.22 20.27
CA HIS A 197 4.16 14.81 20.26
C HIS A 197 3.28 14.48 21.47
N ALA A 198 3.71 14.85 22.69
CA ALA A 198 2.91 14.66 23.91
C ALA A 198 1.55 15.38 23.84
N PHE A 199 1.51 16.59 23.30
CA PHE A 199 0.27 17.35 23.11
C PHE A 199 -0.68 16.65 22.12
N VAL A 200 -0.18 16.19 20.97
CA VAL A 200 -0.97 15.43 19.99
C VAL A 200 -1.53 14.16 20.63
N GLN A 201 -0.74 13.42 21.41
CA GLN A 201 -1.22 12.22 22.10
C GLN A 201 -2.34 12.51 23.12
N ALA A 202 -2.32 13.68 23.75
CA ALA A 202 -3.34 14.07 24.72
C ALA A 202 -4.65 14.55 24.03
N GLU A 203 -4.55 15.12 22.84
CA GLU A 203 -5.65 15.84 22.19
C GLU A 203 -6.26 15.09 20.99
N ALA A 204 -5.49 14.24 20.31
CA ALA A 204 -5.93 13.50 19.13
C ALA A 204 -7.06 12.51 19.46
N GLY A 205 -7.91 12.21 18.48
CA GLY A 205 -9.09 11.35 18.63
C GLY A 205 -10.31 12.03 19.28
N SER A 206 -10.12 13.10 20.06
CA SER A 206 -11.24 13.91 20.58
C SER A 206 -11.69 15.02 19.62
N LYS A 207 -10.85 15.34 18.64
CA LYS A 207 -11.01 16.50 17.75
C LYS A 207 -10.14 16.32 16.50
N GLU A 208 -10.50 16.97 15.39
CA GLU A 208 -9.63 16.94 14.21
C GLU A 208 -8.48 17.93 14.38
N MET A 209 -7.27 17.50 14.04
CA MET A 209 -6.08 18.33 14.12
C MET A 209 -5.39 18.40 12.76
N ALA A 210 -4.79 19.54 12.45
CA ALA A 210 -3.90 19.73 11.32
C ALA A 210 -2.54 20.22 11.81
N LEU A 211 -1.47 19.72 11.19
CA LEU A 211 -0.10 20.14 11.46
C LEU A 211 0.45 20.87 10.24
N ALA A 212 0.88 22.11 10.44
CA ALA A 212 1.53 22.89 9.41
C ALA A 212 2.80 23.54 9.93
N ILE A 213 3.69 23.88 8.99
CA ILE A 213 4.92 24.60 9.28
C ILE A 213 4.99 25.88 8.47
N PHE A 214 5.73 26.84 8.99
CA PHE A 214 6.11 28.03 8.25
C PHE A 214 7.60 28.33 8.43
N ASP A 215 8.14 29.01 7.44
CA ASP A 215 9.50 29.51 7.42
C ASP A 215 9.51 30.85 6.66
N GLY A 216 10.52 31.16 5.86
CA GLY A 216 10.56 32.39 5.07
C GLY A 216 9.70 32.38 3.80
N ARG A 217 9.07 31.25 3.46
CA ARG A 217 8.23 31.12 2.27
C ARG A 217 6.88 31.87 2.42
N PRO A 218 6.28 32.31 1.30
CA PRO A 218 5.02 33.05 1.34
C PRO A 218 3.80 32.19 1.70
N ASP A 219 3.84 30.89 1.37
CA ASP A 219 2.74 29.96 1.54
C ASP A 219 2.99 29.06 2.76
N LEU A 220 1.95 28.86 3.58
CA LEU A 220 1.97 27.91 4.69
C LEU A 220 2.13 26.47 4.13
N GLN A 221 2.94 25.64 4.78
CA GLN A 221 3.14 24.26 4.36
C GLN A 221 2.36 23.33 5.29
N VAL A 222 1.30 22.73 4.79
CA VAL A 222 0.54 21.71 5.53
C VAL A 222 1.31 20.39 5.46
N ILE A 223 1.68 19.85 6.61
CA ILE A 223 2.37 18.57 6.76
C ILE A 223 1.33 17.46 6.89
N VAL A 224 0.34 17.69 7.76
CA VAL A 224 -0.81 16.81 7.96
C VAL A 224 -2.06 17.69 7.85
N ASP A 225 -2.97 17.33 6.94
CA ASP A 225 -4.28 17.98 6.84
C ASP A 225 -5.17 17.58 8.03
N PHE A 226 -6.33 18.21 8.20
CA PHE A 226 -7.24 17.91 9.31
C PHE A 226 -7.57 16.42 9.38
N THR A 227 -7.30 15.82 10.53
CA THR A 227 -7.54 14.40 10.78
C THR A 227 -7.76 14.17 12.28
N PRO A 228 -8.71 13.28 12.67
CA PRO A 228 -8.83 12.84 14.05
C PRO A 228 -7.76 11.81 14.45
N HIS A 229 -6.97 11.34 13.48
CA HIS A 229 -6.06 10.21 13.61
C HIS A 229 -4.74 10.54 14.29
N GLU A 230 -4.57 10.07 15.54
CA GLU A 230 -3.35 10.24 16.32
C GLU A 230 -2.10 9.76 15.56
N ALA A 231 -2.14 8.56 14.97
CA ALA A 231 -0.98 7.98 14.28
C ALA A 231 -0.46 8.86 13.13
N VAL A 232 -1.36 9.40 12.30
CA VAL A 232 -1.01 10.30 11.19
C VAL A 232 -0.36 11.58 11.71
N LEU A 233 -0.91 12.14 12.78
CA LEU A 233 -0.39 13.36 13.40
C LEU A 233 1.00 13.14 13.99
N LEU A 234 1.20 12.04 14.74
CA LEU A 234 2.49 11.70 15.32
C LEU A 234 3.54 11.42 14.24
N ALA A 235 3.19 10.69 13.17
CA ALA A 235 4.06 10.47 12.03
C ALA A 235 4.43 11.80 11.34
N GLY A 236 3.47 12.72 11.21
CA GLY A 236 3.71 14.09 10.75
C GLY A 236 4.70 14.85 11.63
N VAL A 237 4.58 14.76 12.96
CA VAL A 237 5.53 15.38 13.91
C VAL A 237 6.91 14.76 13.78
N GLU A 238 7.03 13.43 13.71
CA GLU A 238 8.30 12.72 13.58
C GLU A 238 9.01 13.01 12.25
N SER A 239 8.24 13.20 11.15
CA SER A 239 8.80 13.60 9.85
C SER A 239 9.57 14.94 9.89
N LEU A 240 9.30 15.79 10.90
CA LEU A 240 9.95 17.08 11.06
C LEU A 240 11.34 16.98 11.73
N ARG A 241 11.71 15.85 12.36
CA ARG A 241 13.04 15.69 12.97
C ARG A 241 14.17 15.71 11.93
N GLY A 242 13.89 15.24 10.72
CA GLY A 242 14.81 15.27 9.58
C GLY A 242 14.69 16.54 8.72
N TYR A 243 13.89 17.52 9.11
CA TYR A 243 13.55 18.65 8.26
C TYR A 243 14.77 19.54 7.94
N VAL A 244 14.97 19.82 6.65
CA VAL A 244 16.03 20.70 6.17
C VAL A 244 15.45 22.08 5.87
N VAL A 245 15.97 23.13 6.53
CA VAL A 245 15.57 24.52 6.30
C VAL A 245 15.52 24.83 4.81
N VAL A 246 14.35 25.22 4.30
CA VAL A 246 14.20 25.69 2.92
C VAL A 246 14.47 27.20 2.83
N ASP A 247 13.89 27.97 3.76
CA ASP A 247 14.13 29.41 3.88
C ASP A 247 14.35 29.78 5.35
N SER A 248 15.50 30.38 5.68
CA SER A 248 15.88 30.65 7.07
C SER A 248 15.15 31.86 7.70
N SER A 249 14.38 32.63 6.93
CA SER A 249 13.60 33.77 7.46
C SER A 249 12.33 33.31 8.18
N THR A 250 11.69 34.20 8.93
CA THR A 250 10.46 33.91 9.69
C THR A 250 9.28 34.71 9.11
N ASN A 251 8.23 34.04 8.62
CA ASN A 251 7.00 34.63 8.09
C ASN A 251 5.81 34.47 9.06
N LEU A 252 5.98 34.93 10.31
CA LEU A 252 4.98 34.80 11.38
C LEU A 252 3.63 35.43 11.01
N TYR A 253 3.63 36.63 10.41
CA TYR A 253 2.36 37.30 10.07
C TYR A 253 1.65 36.60 8.92
N GLY A 254 2.40 36.05 7.96
CA GLY A 254 1.83 35.20 6.91
C GLY A 254 1.30 33.89 7.47
N ALA A 255 1.97 33.28 8.45
CA ALA A 255 1.50 32.05 9.10
C ALA A 255 0.13 32.24 9.77
N VAL A 256 -0.07 33.34 10.50
CA VAL A 256 -1.38 33.66 11.11
C VAL A 256 -2.45 33.89 10.05
N VAL A 257 -2.18 34.74 9.04
CA VAL A 257 -3.18 35.06 8.00
C VAL A 257 -3.56 33.82 7.18
N ASN A 258 -2.57 33.06 6.72
CA ASN A 258 -2.81 31.87 5.91
C ASN A 258 -3.43 30.73 6.74
N GLY A 259 -3.07 30.58 8.01
CA GLY A 259 -3.66 29.61 8.92
C GLY A 259 -5.15 29.90 9.18
N LEU A 260 -5.50 31.17 9.41
CA LEU A 260 -6.91 31.58 9.52
C LEU A 260 -7.68 31.36 8.21
N GLU A 261 -7.07 31.63 7.04
CA GLU A 261 -7.69 31.34 5.75
C GLU A 261 -7.95 29.85 5.53
N ALA A 262 -7.04 28.97 6.00
CA ALA A 262 -7.21 27.52 5.95
C ALA A 262 -8.35 27.06 6.86
N LEU A 263 -8.44 27.60 8.09
CA LEU A 263 -9.54 27.34 9.01
C LEU A 263 -10.89 27.83 8.48
N ASP A 264 -10.95 29.03 7.90
CA ASP A 264 -12.15 29.56 7.27
C ASP A 264 -12.62 28.69 6.10
N ALA A 265 -11.69 28.17 5.30
CA ALA A 265 -12.02 27.27 4.20
C ALA A 265 -12.63 25.96 4.71
N ARG A 266 -12.08 25.38 5.78
CA ARG A 266 -12.59 24.14 6.42
C ARG A 266 -13.98 24.35 7.02
N THR A 267 -14.13 25.36 7.86
CA THR A 267 -15.38 25.67 8.59
C THR A 267 -16.50 26.20 7.70
N SER A 268 -16.23 26.62 6.46
CA SER A 268 -17.27 27.09 5.52
C SER A 268 -18.20 25.99 4.97
N VAL A 269 -17.92 24.72 5.27
CA VAL A 269 -18.63 23.55 4.73
C VAL A 269 -19.79 23.10 5.62
N SER A 270 -19.71 23.32 6.93
CA SER A 270 -20.71 22.95 7.95
C SER A 270 -21.41 24.18 8.53
N SER A 271 -22.56 23.99 9.20
CA SER A 271 -23.35 25.11 9.71
C SER A 271 -22.97 25.58 11.13
N ILE A 272 -22.21 24.78 11.89
CA ILE A 272 -21.65 25.12 13.22
C ILE A 272 -20.35 24.32 13.45
N HIS A 273 -19.18 24.91 13.18
CA HIS A 273 -17.86 24.36 13.55
C HIS A 273 -17.09 25.39 14.36
N ALA A 274 -16.38 24.94 15.39
CA ALA A 274 -15.46 25.76 16.16
C ALA A 274 -14.03 25.37 15.78
N ALA A 275 -13.12 26.33 15.69
CA ALA A 275 -11.73 25.99 15.45
C ALA A 275 -10.77 26.88 16.22
N SER A 276 -9.56 26.36 16.42
CA SER A 276 -8.45 27.07 17.05
C SER A 276 -7.20 27.05 16.20
N LEU A 277 -6.51 28.19 16.15
CA LEU A 277 -5.18 28.32 15.58
C LEU A 277 -4.16 28.43 16.70
N VAL A 278 -3.17 27.53 16.72
CA VAL A 278 -2.03 27.58 17.63
C VAL A 278 -0.79 27.89 16.82
N VAL A 279 -0.11 28.99 17.14
CA VAL A 279 1.13 29.39 16.46
C VAL A 279 2.29 29.35 17.42
N PHE A 280 3.29 28.54 17.11
CA PHE A 280 4.55 28.47 17.81
C PHE A 280 5.64 29.22 17.04
N THR A 281 6.45 30.04 17.73
CA THR A 281 7.63 30.68 17.13
C THR A 281 8.68 31.02 18.18
N ASP A 282 9.95 31.02 17.78
CA ASP A 282 11.05 31.54 18.59
C ASP A 282 11.46 32.97 18.16
N GLY A 283 10.99 33.43 16.99
CA GLY A 283 11.44 34.64 16.32
C GLY A 283 10.34 35.65 15.98
N ALA A 284 10.77 36.86 15.58
CA ALA A 284 9.88 37.90 15.06
C ALA A 284 9.71 37.79 13.54
N ASP A 285 8.62 38.31 12.98
CA ASP A 285 8.43 38.38 11.53
C ASP A 285 9.58 39.16 10.85
N GLN A 286 10.23 38.50 9.89
CA GLN A 286 11.32 39.07 9.07
C GLN A 286 11.01 39.05 7.57
N ALA A 287 10.12 38.14 7.14
CA ALA A 287 9.78 37.98 5.73
C ALA A 287 8.98 39.18 5.18
N GLY A 288 8.11 39.79 6.01
CA GLY A 288 7.42 41.03 5.69
C GLY A 288 6.44 40.96 4.51
N TYR A 289 5.90 39.78 4.21
CA TYR A 289 4.83 39.62 3.21
C TYR A 289 3.52 40.27 3.66
N TYR A 290 3.25 40.23 4.96
CA TYR A 290 2.14 40.89 5.63
C TYR A 290 2.67 41.84 6.70
N SER A 291 1.92 42.89 7.01
CA SER A 291 2.21 43.76 8.15
C SER A 291 1.48 43.29 9.41
N TYR A 292 1.98 43.67 10.59
CA TYR A 292 1.31 43.42 11.87
C TYR A 292 -0.14 43.90 11.87
N ASP A 293 -0.43 45.07 11.30
CA ASP A 293 -1.80 45.61 11.23
C ASP A 293 -2.72 44.76 10.34
N GLU A 294 -2.19 44.12 9.30
CA GLU A 294 -2.95 43.20 8.44
C GLU A 294 -3.23 41.87 9.14
N ALA A 295 -2.24 41.31 9.84
CA ALA A 295 -2.42 40.08 10.62
C ALA A 295 -3.38 40.29 11.80
N LEU A 296 -3.27 41.41 12.52
CA LEU A 296 -4.20 41.76 13.59
C LEU A 296 -5.63 41.96 13.06
N ALA A 297 -5.78 42.56 11.88
CA ALA A 297 -7.11 42.71 11.26
C ALA A 297 -7.73 41.36 10.85
N ALA A 298 -6.91 40.36 10.49
CA ALA A 298 -7.39 39.00 10.25
C ALA A 298 -7.86 38.34 11.56
N VAL A 299 -7.07 38.45 12.63
CA VAL A 299 -7.42 37.97 13.99
C VAL A 299 -8.71 38.61 14.51
N GLU A 300 -8.88 39.93 14.34
CA GLU A 300 -10.09 40.66 14.76
C GLU A 300 -11.33 40.30 13.92
N ALA A 301 -11.15 39.79 12.70
CA ALA A 301 -12.23 39.38 11.81
C ALA A 301 -12.60 37.90 11.93
N SER A 302 -11.77 37.11 12.60
CA SER A 302 -11.92 35.67 12.77
C SER A 302 -12.81 35.32 13.96
N ASP A 303 -13.70 34.35 13.76
CA ASP A 303 -14.51 33.76 14.83
C ASP A 303 -13.77 32.59 15.54
N HIS A 304 -12.66 32.10 14.97
CA HIS A 304 -11.79 31.07 15.57
C HIS A 304 -11.03 31.61 16.77
N ALA A 305 -10.66 30.73 17.71
CA ALA A 305 -9.76 31.08 18.81
C ALA A 305 -8.29 31.04 18.35
N ILE A 306 -7.45 31.95 18.86
CA ILE A 306 -6.04 32.06 18.45
C ILE A 306 -5.16 32.09 19.69
N PHE A 307 -4.25 31.12 19.75
CA PHE A 307 -3.23 30.98 20.77
C PHE A 307 -1.84 31.14 20.17
N THR A 308 -0.94 31.78 20.90
CA THR A 308 0.46 31.92 20.49
C THR A 308 1.40 31.46 21.58
N ILE A 309 2.48 30.79 21.19
CA ILE A 309 3.55 30.35 22.07
C ILE A 309 4.86 30.98 21.58
N GLY A 310 5.54 31.70 22.46
CA GLY A 310 6.84 32.31 22.19
C GLY A 310 7.95 31.60 22.95
N LEU A 311 8.93 31.03 22.25
CA LEU A 311 10.12 30.42 22.86
C LEU A 311 11.31 31.38 22.88
N GLY A 312 11.98 31.49 24.03
CA GLY A 312 13.21 32.26 24.19
C GLY A 312 12.95 33.76 24.29
N SER A 313 13.64 34.56 23.48
CA SER A 313 13.58 36.03 23.58
C SER A 313 13.74 36.78 22.25
N GLU A 314 13.78 36.07 21.12
CA GLU A 314 13.98 36.70 19.80
C GLU A 314 12.66 37.13 19.14
N TYR A 315 11.52 36.65 19.61
CA TYR A 315 10.17 37.05 19.19
C TYR A 315 9.75 38.44 19.70
N ASP A 316 8.75 39.03 19.04
CA ASP A 316 8.09 40.27 19.52
C ASP A 316 6.91 39.93 20.43
N ALA A 317 7.12 39.99 21.74
CA ALA A 317 6.10 39.69 22.76
C ALA A 317 4.81 40.51 22.58
N LYS A 318 4.92 41.77 22.12
CA LYS A 318 3.75 42.60 21.88
C LYS A 318 2.96 42.10 20.67
N ALA A 319 3.67 41.63 19.64
CA ALA A 319 3.02 41.05 18.48
C ALA A 319 2.29 39.75 18.85
N LEU A 320 2.95 38.83 19.56
CA LEU A 320 2.32 37.57 19.97
C LEU A 320 1.13 37.78 20.91
N THR A 321 1.23 38.68 21.89
CA THR A 321 0.07 39.03 22.75
C THR A 321 -1.10 39.62 21.95
N GLY A 322 -0.83 40.33 20.86
CA GLY A 322 -1.88 40.89 20.00
C GLY A 322 -2.50 39.86 19.04
N LEU A 323 -1.69 38.92 18.55
CA LEU A 323 -2.12 37.87 17.61
C LEU A 323 -2.81 36.71 18.32
N GLY A 324 -2.28 36.28 19.48
CA GLY A 324 -2.89 35.30 20.37
C GLY A 324 -3.99 35.92 21.22
N ARG A 325 -5.08 36.37 20.57
CA ARG A 325 -6.22 37.06 21.19
C ARG A 325 -6.75 36.30 22.42
N ASP A 326 -6.78 34.98 22.32
CA ASP A 326 -7.41 34.10 23.31
C ASP A 326 -6.36 33.45 24.24
N GLY A 327 -5.07 33.60 23.93
CA GLY A 327 -3.98 33.31 24.86
C GLY A 327 -2.57 33.49 24.27
N PHE A 328 -1.65 33.95 25.12
CA PHE A 328 -0.23 34.01 24.84
C PHE A 328 0.57 33.33 25.96
N LEU A 329 1.36 32.32 25.59
CA LEU A 329 2.21 31.56 26.50
C LEU A 329 3.69 31.90 26.23
N GLU A 330 4.36 32.44 27.25
CA GLU A 330 5.78 32.79 27.20
C GLU A 330 6.62 31.66 27.81
N VAL A 331 7.55 31.12 27.02
CA VAL A 331 8.45 30.04 27.43
C VAL A 331 9.88 30.51 27.30
N MET A 332 10.62 30.57 28.41
CA MET A 332 12.00 31.09 28.40
C MET A 332 13.03 30.10 27.86
N THR A 333 12.80 28.80 28.04
CA THR A 333 13.70 27.71 27.68
C THR A 333 12.91 26.48 27.26
N ALA A 334 13.44 25.66 26.36
CA ALA A 334 12.73 24.50 25.81
C ALA A 334 12.20 23.52 26.87
N SER A 335 12.86 23.41 28.03
CA SER A 335 12.40 22.58 29.16
C SER A 335 11.06 23.00 29.77
N GLY A 336 10.53 24.18 29.45
CA GLY A 336 9.22 24.66 29.90
C GLY A 336 8.12 24.49 28.85
N LEU A 337 8.41 23.86 27.71
CA LEU A 337 7.43 23.64 26.65
C LEU A 337 6.34 22.67 27.07
N GLU A 338 6.69 21.60 27.81
CA GLU A 338 5.72 20.63 28.34
C GLU A 338 4.62 21.34 29.16
N ASP A 339 5.00 22.13 30.17
CA ASP A 339 4.05 22.92 30.99
C ASP A 339 3.19 23.89 30.15
N ALA A 340 3.76 24.44 29.07
CA ALA A 340 3.06 25.37 28.18
C ALA A 340 2.02 24.63 27.32
N PHE A 341 2.37 23.47 26.78
CA PHE A 341 1.44 22.64 26.00
C PHE A 341 0.34 22.03 26.90
N ASP A 342 0.63 21.67 28.15
CA ASP A 342 -0.39 21.28 29.13
C ASP A 342 -1.39 22.42 29.39
N THR A 343 -0.89 23.64 29.55
CA THR A 343 -1.73 24.83 29.72
C THR A 343 -2.54 25.13 28.46
N LEU A 344 -1.94 24.95 27.28
CA LEU A 344 -2.62 25.10 26.01
C LEU A 344 -3.76 24.09 25.85
N SER A 345 -3.52 22.82 26.18
CA SER A 345 -4.52 21.74 26.15
C SER A 345 -5.77 22.14 26.94
N LEU A 346 -5.59 22.63 28.16
CA LEU A 346 -6.69 23.14 28.98
C LEU A 346 -7.43 24.31 28.33
N ASN A 347 -6.71 25.29 27.79
CA ASN A 347 -7.33 26.47 27.16
C ASN A 347 -8.12 26.08 25.90
N VAL A 348 -7.56 25.20 25.06
CA VAL A 348 -8.20 24.69 23.84
C VAL A 348 -9.44 23.87 24.20
N SER A 349 -9.34 23.02 25.21
CA SER A 349 -10.46 22.24 25.74
C SER A 349 -11.58 23.13 26.31
N ASP A 350 -11.23 24.17 27.07
CA ASP A 350 -12.21 25.13 27.62
C ASP A 350 -12.94 25.89 26.48
N VAL A 351 -12.26 26.23 25.38
CA VAL A 351 -12.93 26.83 24.20
C VAL A 351 -13.90 25.84 23.57
N GLY A 352 -13.48 24.61 23.26
CA GLY A 352 -14.36 23.60 22.65
C GLY A 352 -15.57 23.27 23.54
N SER A 353 -15.37 23.18 24.85
CA SER A 353 -16.43 22.90 25.82
C SER A 353 -17.27 24.12 26.23
N SER A 354 -17.03 25.30 25.64
CA SER A 354 -17.86 26.50 25.82
C SER A 354 -19.05 26.58 24.85
N PHE A 355 -19.11 25.70 23.87
CA PHE A 355 -20.24 25.51 22.99
C PHE A 355 -21.27 24.61 23.67
N TYR A 356 -22.56 24.87 23.51
CA TYR A 356 -23.62 24.11 24.15
C TYR A 356 -24.80 23.89 23.20
N GLY A 357 -25.26 22.65 23.13
CA GLY A 357 -26.47 22.25 22.42
C GLY A 357 -27.59 21.96 23.42
N VAL A 358 -28.71 22.67 23.34
CA VAL A 358 -29.88 22.43 24.17
C VAL A 358 -31.03 21.94 23.31
N MET A 359 -31.54 20.75 23.60
CA MET A 359 -32.69 20.18 22.91
C MET A 359 -33.83 19.90 23.86
N TYR A 360 -35.05 20.24 23.45
CA TYR A 360 -36.24 19.95 24.24
C TYR A 360 -37.51 19.83 23.41
N CYS A 361 -38.49 19.14 23.98
CA CYS A 361 -39.85 19.03 23.49
C CYS A 361 -40.71 20.19 23.96
N THR A 362 -41.11 21.07 23.04
CA THR A 362 -42.08 22.12 23.37
C THR A 362 -43.48 21.53 23.61
N PRO A 363 -44.21 21.97 24.66
CA PRO A 363 -45.63 21.65 24.83
C PRO A 363 -46.54 22.44 23.87
N ALA A 364 -46.02 23.47 23.20
CA ALA A 364 -46.77 24.30 22.25
C ALA A 364 -47.26 23.52 21.03
N ARG A 365 -48.42 23.90 20.48
CA ARG A 365 -49.07 23.20 19.34
C ARG A 365 -49.56 24.14 18.23
N ALA A 366 -49.50 25.45 18.43
CA ALA A 366 -49.89 26.45 17.46
C ALA A 366 -49.48 27.88 17.89
N ASN A 367 -49.33 28.76 16.90
CA ASN A 367 -48.94 30.17 17.04
C ASN A 367 -47.46 30.36 17.41
N ALA A 368 -47.05 31.62 17.47
CA ALA A 368 -45.72 32.03 17.90
C ALA A 368 -45.55 31.93 19.42
N HIS A 369 -44.39 31.44 19.83
CA HIS A 369 -43.93 31.26 21.20
C HIS A 369 -42.49 31.77 21.32
N GLU A 370 -42.07 32.08 22.54
CA GLU A 370 -40.70 32.47 22.87
C GLU A 370 -40.15 31.54 23.95
N VAL A 371 -38.93 31.06 23.74
CA VAL A 371 -38.16 30.32 24.74
C VAL A 371 -37.01 31.17 25.23
N THR A 372 -36.78 31.15 26.54
CA THR A 372 -35.68 31.81 27.23
C THR A 372 -34.86 30.78 27.99
N LEU A 373 -33.55 30.81 27.79
CA LEU A 373 -32.57 29.98 28.48
C LEU A 373 -31.69 30.87 29.37
N GLN A 374 -31.45 30.45 30.60
CA GLN A 374 -30.63 31.19 31.57
C GLN A 374 -29.79 30.25 32.44
N VAL A 375 -28.64 30.71 32.93
CA VAL A 375 -27.78 29.96 33.86
C VAL A 375 -28.16 30.27 35.31
N ILE A 376 -28.18 29.24 36.18
CA ILE A 376 -28.49 29.33 37.61
C ILE A 376 -27.17 29.39 38.44
N PRO A 377 -27.07 30.27 39.46
CA PRO A 377 -28.02 31.30 39.85
C PRO A 377 -28.07 32.44 38.82
N GLU A 378 -29.26 33.03 38.63
CA GLU A 378 -29.51 34.07 37.62
C GLU A 378 -28.42 35.16 37.62
N SER A 379 -27.65 35.20 36.52
CA SER A 379 -26.75 36.32 36.24
C SER A 379 -27.56 37.47 35.63
N PRO A 380 -27.39 38.72 36.09
CA PRO A 380 -28.21 39.85 35.65
C PRO A 380 -28.10 40.21 34.16
N ASP A 381 -27.12 39.64 33.44
CA ASP A 381 -26.83 39.91 32.03
C ASP A 381 -26.71 38.63 31.16
N GLY A 382 -27.32 37.50 31.56
CA GLY A 382 -27.13 36.21 30.87
C GLY A 382 -28.42 35.44 30.54
N GLU A 383 -29.24 35.97 29.63
CA GLU A 383 -30.39 35.25 29.07
C GLU A 383 -30.28 35.13 27.55
N LEU A 384 -30.47 33.92 27.02
CA LEU A 384 -30.65 33.64 25.61
C LEU A 384 -32.14 33.55 25.29
N SER A 385 -32.63 34.23 24.26
CA SER A 385 -34.04 34.16 23.84
C SER A 385 -34.19 33.78 22.36
N TYR A 386 -35.09 32.85 22.07
CA TYR A 386 -35.40 32.37 20.72
C TYR A 386 -36.92 32.30 20.48
N SER A 387 -37.37 32.72 19.30
CA SER A 387 -38.79 32.75 18.94
C SER A 387 -39.10 31.73 17.85
N PHE A 388 -40.19 30.96 18.02
CA PHE A 388 -40.61 29.93 17.04
C PHE A 388 -42.14 29.89 16.84
N ASP A 389 -42.61 29.28 15.74
CA ASP A 389 -44.04 29.05 15.47
C ASP A 389 -44.38 27.56 15.56
N ALA A 390 -45.17 27.18 16.57
CA ALA A 390 -45.56 25.80 16.82
C ALA A 390 -46.73 25.32 15.94
N THR A 391 -47.16 26.10 14.93
CA THR A 391 -48.30 25.74 14.07
C THR A 391 -48.03 24.47 13.29
N GLY A 392 -48.73 23.39 13.67
CA GLY A 392 -48.61 22.08 13.03
C GLY A 392 -47.91 21.02 13.89
N PHE A 393 -47.40 21.43 15.06
CA PHE A 393 -46.76 20.53 16.01
C PHE A 393 -47.76 19.54 16.63
N ALA A 394 -47.31 18.31 16.89
CA ALA A 394 -48.06 17.18 17.40
C ALA A 394 -47.30 16.46 18.53
N GLY A 395 -47.89 15.45 19.16
CA GLY A 395 -47.17 14.62 20.14
C GLY A 395 -46.24 13.61 19.47
N GLY A 396 -45.34 13.00 20.25
CA GLY A 396 -44.31 12.07 19.77
C GLY A 396 -42.99 12.76 19.45
N CYS A 397 -42.65 13.81 20.21
CA CYS A 397 -41.34 14.44 20.16
C CYS A 397 -40.31 13.52 20.79
N ASP A 398 -39.20 13.39 20.09
CA ASP A 398 -37.93 12.88 20.57
C ASP A 398 -36.88 13.92 20.15
N PRO A 399 -36.29 14.67 21.10
CA PRO A 399 -35.38 15.75 20.78
C PRO A 399 -34.01 15.27 20.31
N THR A 400 -33.74 13.95 20.31
CA THR A 400 -32.46 13.32 19.94
C THR A 400 -32.55 12.39 18.72
N GLU A 401 -33.66 12.38 17.98
CA GLU A 401 -33.80 11.45 16.83
C GLU A 401 -33.19 11.99 15.52
N ASP A 402 -33.13 13.32 15.33
CA ASP A 402 -32.69 14.00 14.09
C ASP A 402 -32.57 15.50 14.44
N VAL A 403 -31.40 15.87 14.99
CA VAL A 403 -31.18 17.15 15.67
C VAL A 403 -30.91 18.26 14.66
N ASP A 404 -30.15 17.94 13.63
CA ASP A 404 -29.83 18.82 12.51
C ASP A 404 -31.04 19.04 11.57
N GLY A 405 -32.02 18.14 11.49
CA GLY A 405 -33.17 18.30 10.62
C GLY A 405 -32.94 17.97 9.15
N ASP A 406 -31.85 17.29 8.80
CA ASP A 406 -31.52 16.91 7.42
C ASP A 406 -32.44 15.79 6.87
N GLY A 407 -33.09 15.05 7.79
CA GLY A 407 -34.06 14.00 7.51
C GLY A 407 -33.53 12.58 7.70
N TRP A 408 -32.31 12.43 8.20
CA TRP A 408 -31.65 11.19 8.60
C TRP A 408 -31.40 11.18 10.12
N THR A 409 -31.06 10.01 10.63
CA THR A 409 -30.92 9.64 12.03
C THR A 409 -29.76 8.65 12.12
N VAL A 410 -29.11 8.53 13.27
CA VAL A 410 -28.06 7.52 13.48
C VAL A 410 -28.55 6.09 13.12
N ASP A 411 -29.84 5.81 13.37
CA ASP A 411 -30.48 4.51 13.09
C ASP A 411 -30.77 4.25 11.58
N ASP A 412 -30.77 5.28 10.73
CA ASP A 412 -30.99 5.17 9.28
C ASP A 412 -29.79 5.57 8.43
N GLY A 413 -28.64 5.73 9.08
CA GLY A 413 -27.32 5.71 8.46
C GLY A 413 -26.62 7.05 8.39
N ASP A 414 -27.03 8.04 9.19
CA ASP A 414 -26.27 9.27 9.42
C ASP A 414 -25.11 9.02 10.38
N CYS A 415 -23.92 9.54 10.06
CA CYS A 415 -22.75 9.45 10.90
C CYS A 415 -22.75 10.45 12.06
N ASN A 416 -23.47 11.58 11.94
CA ASN A 416 -23.59 12.57 13.01
C ASN A 416 -24.92 13.35 12.92
N ASP A 417 -25.86 13.06 13.83
CA ASP A 417 -27.21 13.65 13.85
C ASP A 417 -27.26 15.12 14.28
N PHE A 418 -26.11 15.71 14.57
CA PHE A 418 -25.92 17.13 14.86
C PHE A 418 -25.33 17.95 13.69
N ASP A 419 -24.82 17.31 12.63
CA ASP A 419 -24.26 17.99 11.46
C ASP A 419 -25.03 17.64 10.16
N ASP A 420 -25.73 18.64 9.60
CA ASP A 420 -26.51 18.47 8.35
C ASP A 420 -25.68 18.24 7.08
N ASN A 421 -24.36 18.18 7.22
CA ASN A 421 -23.41 17.84 6.16
C ASN A 421 -22.60 16.59 6.47
N SER A 422 -22.94 15.90 7.57
CA SER A 422 -22.34 14.63 7.92
C SER A 422 -22.47 13.61 6.79
N THR A 423 -21.49 12.74 6.71
CA THR A 423 -21.51 11.62 5.79
C THR A 423 -22.58 10.61 6.23
N THR A 424 -22.98 9.75 5.30
CA THR A 424 -23.83 8.60 5.66
C THR A 424 -22.99 7.33 5.70
N THR A 425 -23.38 6.35 6.51
CA THR A 425 -22.87 4.96 6.56
C THR A 425 -22.81 4.27 5.18
N ASP A 426 -23.57 4.75 4.18
CA ASP A 426 -23.51 4.28 2.79
C ASP A 426 -22.32 4.86 2.00
N THR A 427 -21.75 5.97 2.46
CA THR A 427 -20.68 6.76 1.83
C THR A 427 -19.41 6.86 2.65
N ASP A 428 -19.47 6.58 3.95
CA ASP A 428 -18.42 6.62 4.97
C ASP A 428 -18.86 5.58 6.01
N ALA A 429 -18.25 4.41 6.01
CA ALA A 429 -18.88 3.20 6.58
C ALA A 429 -18.60 3.00 8.08
N ASP A 430 -17.53 3.59 8.58
CA ASP A 430 -17.13 3.62 9.98
C ASP A 430 -17.32 5.00 10.64
N CYS A 431 -17.76 5.99 9.86
CA CYS A 431 -18.18 7.31 10.33
C CYS A 431 -17.05 8.16 10.92
N ASP A 432 -15.86 8.08 10.32
CA ASP A 432 -14.70 8.88 10.69
C ASP A 432 -14.61 10.23 9.93
N GLY A 433 -15.53 10.48 9.01
CA GLY A 433 -15.59 11.67 8.17
C GLY A 433 -14.92 11.51 6.81
N LEU A 434 -14.24 10.38 6.55
CA LEU A 434 -13.66 10.02 5.28
C LEU A 434 -14.65 9.17 4.47
N SER A 435 -14.92 9.60 3.24
CA SER A 435 -15.76 8.78 2.38
C SER A 435 -15.06 7.47 2.05
N THR A 436 -15.80 6.37 1.96
CA THR A 436 -15.44 5.00 1.53
C THR A 436 -14.50 4.85 0.31
N GLY A 437 -14.31 5.90 -0.49
CA GLY A 437 -13.38 5.91 -1.63
C GLY A 437 -12.07 6.66 -1.36
N LEU A 438 -11.96 7.25 -0.18
CA LEU A 438 -10.86 8.05 0.33
C LEU A 438 -10.27 7.47 1.62
N ASP A 439 -10.88 6.42 2.15
CA ASP A 439 -10.49 5.73 3.37
C ASP A 439 -9.80 4.40 3.01
N CYS A 440 -8.73 4.05 3.73
CA CYS A 440 -7.96 2.84 3.51
C CYS A 440 -8.63 1.58 4.06
N ASP A 441 -9.41 1.70 5.15
CA ASP A 441 -10.22 0.64 5.73
C ASP A 441 -11.53 1.21 6.29
N ASP A 442 -12.55 1.21 5.42
CA ASP A 442 -13.98 1.51 5.69
C ASP A 442 -14.63 0.76 6.88
N SER A 443 -13.87 -0.02 7.65
CA SER A 443 -14.34 -0.71 8.84
C SER A 443 -13.55 -0.38 10.11
N ASP A 444 -12.52 0.44 9.98
CA ASP A 444 -11.67 0.90 11.08
C ASP A 444 -11.61 2.43 11.08
N PRO A 445 -12.35 3.12 11.97
CA PRO A 445 -12.40 4.59 12.01
C PRO A 445 -11.06 5.22 12.48
N LEU A 446 -9.99 4.43 12.55
CA LEU A 446 -8.63 4.87 12.80
C LEU A 446 -7.71 4.70 11.56
N SER A 447 -8.28 4.32 10.42
CA SER A 447 -7.56 4.10 9.19
C SER A 447 -7.11 5.41 8.52
N ASN A 448 -6.00 5.36 7.79
CA ASN A 448 -5.47 6.52 7.09
C ASN A 448 -6.33 6.86 5.85
N ALA A 449 -6.38 8.14 5.48
CA ALA A 449 -6.93 8.53 4.19
C ALA A 449 -5.98 8.12 3.04
N VAL A 450 -6.53 7.68 1.91
CA VAL A 450 -5.77 7.34 0.68
C VAL A 450 -4.98 8.52 0.10
N SER A 451 -5.26 9.76 0.54
CA SER A 451 -4.47 10.93 0.15
C SER A 451 -3.15 11.03 0.91
N ASN A 452 -3.08 10.39 2.08
CA ASN A 452 -1.98 10.46 3.03
C ASN A 452 -1.32 9.08 3.23
N ASP A 453 -1.90 8.01 2.72
CA ASP A 453 -1.40 6.63 2.73
C ASP A 453 -1.89 5.98 1.42
N ALA A 454 -1.09 6.10 0.36
CA ALA A 454 -1.58 5.93 -1.00
C ALA A 454 -1.84 4.45 -1.38
N ASP A 455 -1.18 3.53 -0.69
CA ASP A 455 -1.30 2.10 -0.88
C ASP A 455 -2.00 1.38 0.28
N CYS A 456 -2.28 2.07 1.39
CA CYS A 456 -3.05 1.62 2.54
C CYS A 456 -2.36 0.54 3.38
N ASP A 457 -1.04 0.67 3.58
CA ASP A 457 -0.26 -0.27 4.40
C ASP A 457 0.01 0.22 5.82
N GLY A 458 -0.41 1.45 6.12
CA GLY A 458 -0.24 2.11 7.41
C GLY A 458 0.97 3.06 7.45
N ALA A 459 1.86 3.04 6.46
CA ALA A 459 2.89 4.03 6.26
C ALA A 459 2.31 5.24 5.54
N ILE A 460 2.40 6.42 6.15
CA ILE A 460 1.92 7.64 5.49
C ILE A 460 2.80 7.97 4.28
N SER A 461 2.22 8.42 3.19
CA SER A 461 2.88 8.74 1.90
C SER A 461 4.10 9.66 1.99
N LEU A 462 4.21 10.48 3.06
CA LEU A 462 5.39 11.30 3.28
C LEU A 462 6.61 10.51 3.76
N LEU A 463 6.36 9.39 4.42
CA LEU A 463 7.33 8.50 5.04
C LEU A 463 7.28 7.11 4.40
N ASP A 464 6.43 6.87 3.42
CA ASP A 464 6.29 5.58 2.77
C ASP A 464 7.44 5.36 1.76
N CYS A 465 8.06 4.19 1.84
CA CYS A 465 9.09 3.77 0.91
C CYS A 465 8.54 3.47 -0.49
N ASP A 466 7.29 2.98 -0.61
CA ASP A 466 6.60 2.77 -1.88
C ASP A 466 5.07 2.95 -1.78
N ASP A 467 4.64 4.19 -1.97
CA ASP A 467 3.25 4.67 -2.18
C ASP A 467 2.43 3.93 -3.27
N SER A 468 2.98 2.91 -3.93
CA SER A 468 2.28 2.10 -4.92
C SER A 468 2.07 0.65 -4.52
N THR A 469 2.72 0.16 -3.46
CA THR A 469 2.61 -1.24 -3.02
C THR A 469 2.81 -1.43 -1.52
N GLU A 470 1.86 -2.13 -0.88
CA GLU A 470 1.75 -2.36 0.57
C GLU A 470 2.89 -3.17 1.25
N SER A 471 4.12 -3.14 0.72
CA SER A 471 5.17 -4.10 1.04
C SER A 471 6.49 -3.50 1.49
N LEU A 472 6.71 -2.22 1.19
CA LEU A 472 7.90 -1.48 1.59
C LEU A 472 7.36 -0.40 2.52
N GLY A 473 7.31 -0.70 3.82
CA GLY A 473 6.67 0.16 4.81
C GLY A 473 7.37 1.51 4.99
N SER A 474 7.42 2.04 6.22
CA SER A 474 7.91 3.41 6.38
C SER A 474 9.44 3.55 6.37
N SER A 475 9.92 4.65 5.81
CA SER A 475 11.29 5.16 5.84
C SER A 475 11.81 5.51 7.24
N LEU A 476 10.96 5.41 8.28
CA LEU A 476 11.38 5.48 9.68
C LEU A 476 11.94 4.15 10.17
N GLU A 477 11.47 3.03 9.60
CA GLU A 477 11.87 1.68 9.96
C GLU A 477 12.88 1.11 8.97
N ASP A 478 12.85 1.55 7.71
CA ASP A 478 13.69 1.12 6.58
C ASP A 478 14.21 2.36 5.84
N VAL A 479 15.38 2.87 6.23
CA VAL A 479 15.81 4.25 5.93
C VAL A 479 16.16 4.47 4.45
N ASP A 480 16.64 3.44 3.77
CA ASP A 480 16.98 3.48 2.35
C ASP A 480 15.98 2.74 1.45
N CYS A 481 14.96 2.13 2.04
CA CYS A 481 13.79 1.55 1.40
C CYS A 481 14.08 0.31 0.55
N ASP A 482 14.98 -0.56 0.99
CA ASP A 482 15.34 -1.79 0.29
C ASP A 482 14.64 -3.06 0.82
N GLY A 483 13.85 -2.91 1.88
CA GLY A 483 13.12 -3.96 2.56
C GLY A 483 13.85 -4.54 3.78
N ALA A 484 15.06 -4.05 4.09
CA ALA A 484 15.76 -4.33 5.34
C ALA A 484 15.42 -3.26 6.37
N VAL A 485 14.87 -3.67 7.52
CA VAL A 485 14.66 -2.74 8.62
C VAL A 485 16.01 -2.35 9.22
N ALA A 486 16.14 -1.11 9.69
CA ALA A 486 17.41 -0.53 10.12
C ALA A 486 18.15 -1.29 11.25
N ALA A 487 17.45 -2.19 11.95
CA ALA A 487 18.06 -3.04 12.98
C ALA A 487 18.86 -4.22 12.40
N ASP A 488 18.52 -4.65 11.19
CA ASP A 488 19.04 -5.84 10.51
C ASP A 488 19.68 -5.48 9.15
N ASP A 489 19.80 -4.19 8.81
CA ASP A 489 20.37 -3.66 7.57
C ASP A 489 21.89 -3.50 7.66
N CYS A 490 22.58 -3.88 6.59
CA CYS A 490 24.02 -3.72 6.42
C CYS A 490 24.47 -2.26 6.34
N ASP A 491 23.68 -1.37 5.72
CA ASP A 491 23.91 0.08 5.70
C ASP A 491 22.59 0.79 5.39
N ASP A 492 21.97 1.37 6.42
CA ASP A 492 20.72 2.17 6.38
C ASP A 492 20.70 3.35 5.36
N LEU A 493 21.75 3.55 4.58
CA LEU A 493 21.90 4.62 3.61
C LEU A 493 22.27 4.11 2.20
N ASP A 494 22.35 2.79 1.97
CA ASP A 494 22.75 2.16 0.71
C ASP A 494 21.88 0.94 0.37
N ASP A 495 20.81 1.21 -0.40
CA ASP A 495 19.74 0.30 -0.85
C ASP A 495 20.19 -0.97 -1.63
N ALA A 496 21.50 -1.12 -1.82
CA ALA A 496 22.12 -2.24 -2.49
C ALA A 496 22.65 -3.32 -1.54
N LEU A 497 22.84 -2.99 -0.25
CA LEU A 497 23.50 -3.88 0.71
C LEU A 497 22.50 -4.77 1.47
N GLY A 498 21.26 -4.32 1.69
CA GLY A 498 20.19 -5.14 2.26
C GLY A 498 20.50 -5.72 3.63
N ALA A 499 19.74 -6.75 4.02
CA ALA A 499 19.81 -7.28 5.37
C ALA A 499 21.08 -8.12 5.64
N GLU A 500 21.64 -8.00 6.84
CA GLU A 500 22.74 -8.84 7.38
C GLU A 500 22.45 -10.34 7.30
N ALA A 501 21.16 -10.73 7.28
CA ALA A 501 20.74 -12.12 7.14
C ALA A 501 20.98 -12.70 5.73
N LEU A 502 21.11 -11.82 4.72
CA LEU A 502 21.32 -12.17 3.32
C LEU A 502 22.74 -11.87 2.85
N ASP A 503 23.46 -10.96 3.52
CA ASP A 503 24.87 -10.62 3.32
C ASP A 503 25.55 -10.46 4.70
N ALA A 504 26.24 -11.51 5.17
CA ALA A 504 26.64 -11.62 6.57
C ALA A 504 27.82 -10.72 6.97
N ASP A 505 28.61 -10.26 6.00
CA ASP A 505 29.72 -9.34 6.24
C ASP A 505 29.59 -7.99 5.52
N CYS A 506 28.46 -7.78 4.84
CA CYS A 506 28.01 -6.53 4.26
C CYS A 506 28.95 -6.00 3.17
N ASP A 507 29.42 -6.88 2.28
CA ASP A 507 30.32 -6.52 1.18
C ASP A 507 29.63 -6.35 -0.19
N GLY A 508 28.32 -6.63 -0.24
CA GLY A 508 27.47 -6.61 -1.43
C GLY A 508 27.35 -7.95 -2.15
N VAL A 509 27.90 -9.04 -1.57
CA VAL A 509 27.76 -10.41 -2.05
C VAL A 509 26.90 -11.20 -1.07
N GLN A 510 25.78 -11.73 -1.56
CA GLN A 510 24.92 -12.52 -0.70
C GLN A 510 25.63 -13.77 -0.16
N THR A 511 25.19 -14.22 1.02
CA THR A 511 25.76 -15.36 1.75
C THR A 511 25.90 -16.66 0.98
N ILE A 512 25.05 -16.89 -0.04
CA ILE A 512 25.11 -18.12 -0.85
C ILE A 512 26.29 -18.09 -1.83
N PRO A 513 26.47 -17.03 -2.64
CA PRO A 513 27.65 -16.90 -3.51
C PRO A 513 28.93 -16.43 -2.80
N ASP A 514 28.87 -16.05 -1.52
CA ASP A 514 30.05 -15.63 -0.77
C ASP A 514 30.88 -16.82 -0.27
N CYS A 515 32.19 -16.78 -0.53
CA CYS A 515 33.13 -17.80 -0.09
C CYS A 515 33.58 -17.63 1.38
N ASP A 516 33.41 -16.46 1.98
CA ASP A 516 33.69 -16.22 3.40
C ASP A 516 32.83 -15.08 3.98
N ASP A 517 31.62 -15.44 4.41
CA ASP A 517 30.61 -14.65 5.18
C ASP A 517 31.12 -13.95 6.47
N SER A 518 32.43 -13.93 6.71
CA SER A 518 33.06 -13.27 7.84
C SER A 518 34.21 -12.34 7.46
N ASP A 519 34.52 -12.20 6.16
CA ASP A 519 35.61 -11.39 5.62
C ASP A 519 35.20 -10.67 4.33
N SER A 520 34.67 -9.45 4.48
CA SER A 520 34.23 -8.53 3.41
C SER A 520 35.28 -8.13 2.36
N SER A 521 36.47 -8.74 2.40
CA SER A 521 37.46 -8.65 1.33
C SER A 521 37.46 -9.86 0.39
N VAL A 522 36.63 -10.86 0.68
CA VAL A 522 36.50 -12.15 0.00
C VAL A 522 35.03 -12.34 -0.35
N GLY A 523 34.61 -11.85 -1.51
CA GLY A 523 33.27 -12.17 -2.04
C GLY A 523 33.29 -13.39 -2.95
N ALA A 524 32.31 -13.48 -3.85
CA ALA A 524 32.19 -14.57 -4.83
C ALA A 524 33.46 -14.74 -5.69
N ASP A 525 33.99 -15.97 -5.76
CA ASP A 525 35.07 -16.31 -6.69
C ASP A 525 34.47 -16.69 -8.06
N PRO A 526 34.65 -15.87 -9.13
CA PRO A 526 34.13 -16.18 -10.45
C PRO A 526 34.79 -17.41 -11.10
N ASP A 527 35.87 -17.92 -10.52
CA ASP A 527 36.56 -19.13 -10.96
C ASP A 527 36.28 -20.34 -10.03
N ASP A 528 35.43 -20.24 -8.99
CA ASP A 528 35.07 -21.30 -8.02
C ASP A 528 33.69 -20.98 -7.39
N GLY A 529 32.61 -21.47 -8.00
CA GLY A 529 31.23 -21.00 -7.76
C GLY A 529 30.54 -21.55 -6.50
N ASP A 530 31.06 -22.62 -5.91
CA ASP A 530 30.58 -23.22 -4.65
C ASP A 530 31.63 -23.21 -3.54
N CYS A 531 32.80 -22.62 -3.81
CA CYS A 531 33.87 -22.34 -2.86
C CYS A 531 34.47 -23.60 -2.21
N ASP A 532 34.43 -24.76 -2.89
CA ASP A 532 35.01 -26.01 -2.41
C ASP A 532 36.54 -26.12 -2.67
N GLY A 533 37.08 -25.18 -3.46
CA GLY A 533 38.47 -25.11 -3.87
C GLY A 533 38.79 -25.76 -5.22
N ILE A 534 37.78 -26.22 -5.96
CA ILE A 534 37.86 -26.73 -7.33
C ILE A 534 37.43 -25.63 -8.29
N PRO A 535 38.27 -25.29 -9.28
CA PRO A 535 37.88 -24.25 -10.22
C PRO A 535 36.68 -24.66 -11.09
N THR A 536 35.80 -23.73 -11.45
CA THR A 536 34.62 -23.91 -12.31
C THR A 536 34.85 -24.72 -13.59
N LEU A 537 36.06 -24.64 -14.17
CA LEU A 537 36.40 -25.37 -15.39
C LEU A 537 36.71 -26.86 -15.15
N ASP A 538 37.01 -27.22 -13.92
CA ASP A 538 37.36 -28.55 -13.46
C ASP A 538 36.25 -29.19 -12.60
N ASP A 539 35.21 -28.42 -12.23
CA ASP A 539 34.01 -28.85 -11.51
C ASP A 539 32.90 -29.36 -12.46
N CYS A 540 32.19 -30.43 -12.07
CA CYS A 540 31.02 -30.90 -12.82
C CYS A 540 29.72 -30.14 -12.54
N ASP A 541 29.55 -29.62 -11.33
CA ASP A 541 28.46 -28.72 -10.93
C ASP A 541 29.01 -27.68 -9.95
N ASP A 542 29.45 -26.56 -10.51
CA ASP A 542 30.02 -25.39 -9.84
C ASP A 542 29.05 -24.66 -8.87
N ASN A 543 27.95 -25.31 -8.48
CA ASN A 543 27.02 -24.84 -7.45
C ASN A 543 26.77 -25.90 -6.38
N ASP A 544 27.48 -27.04 -6.41
CA ASP A 544 27.32 -28.15 -5.48
C ASP A 544 28.70 -28.59 -4.94
N PRO A 545 29.10 -28.22 -3.72
CA PRO A 545 30.44 -28.51 -3.19
C PRO A 545 30.69 -30.01 -2.93
N ASP A 546 29.69 -30.86 -3.15
CA ASP A 546 29.80 -32.32 -3.11
C ASP A 546 29.88 -32.96 -4.52
N SER A 547 29.93 -32.16 -5.59
CA SER A 547 30.03 -32.62 -6.98
C SER A 547 31.37 -33.34 -7.28
N THR A 548 31.38 -34.14 -8.34
CA THR A 548 32.59 -34.79 -8.83
C THR A 548 33.40 -33.84 -9.72
N VAL A 549 34.71 -34.06 -9.83
CA VAL A 549 35.53 -33.25 -10.74
C VAL A 549 35.59 -33.86 -12.14
N VAL A 550 35.72 -33.01 -13.17
CA VAL A 550 35.85 -33.39 -14.59
C VAL A 550 37.01 -34.37 -14.83
N ALA A 551 38.02 -34.34 -13.95
CA ALA A 551 39.15 -35.27 -14.03
C ALA A 551 38.82 -36.72 -13.64
N GLU A 552 37.74 -36.93 -12.88
CA GLU A 552 37.28 -38.23 -12.37
C GLU A 552 35.92 -38.67 -12.93
N ASP A 553 35.15 -37.74 -13.49
CA ASP A 553 33.89 -37.93 -14.22
C ASP A 553 33.85 -36.93 -15.40
N ALA A 554 34.20 -37.37 -16.62
CA ALA A 554 34.51 -36.44 -17.71
C ALA A 554 33.28 -35.96 -18.50
N ASP A 555 32.12 -36.59 -18.30
CA ASP A 555 30.84 -36.12 -18.85
C ASP A 555 29.82 -35.69 -17.80
N CYS A 556 30.18 -35.78 -16.52
CA CYS A 556 29.49 -35.18 -15.38
C CYS A 556 28.08 -35.73 -15.20
N ASP A 557 27.94 -37.06 -15.29
CA ASP A 557 26.67 -37.76 -15.07
C ASP A 557 26.57 -38.43 -13.68
N GLY A 558 27.62 -38.31 -12.87
CA GLY A 558 27.74 -38.90 -11.53
C GLY A 558 28.34 -40.31 -11.54
N VAL A 559 28.69 -40.86 -12.70
CA VAL A 559 29.40 -42.12 -12.85
C VAL A 559 30.86 -41.84 -13.15
N LEU A 560 31.74 -42.23 -12.23
CA LEU A 560 33.18 -42.06 -12.41
C LEU A 560 33.66 -42.69 -13.71
N SER A 561 34.57 -42.02 -14.43
CA SER A 561 35.12 -42.41 -15.74
C SER A 561 35.67 -43.84 -15.80
N ALA A 562 36.03 -44.42 -14.65
CA ALA A 562 36.51 -45.80 -14.55
C ALA A 562 35.41 -46.87 -14.64
N GLU A 563 34.17 -46.50 -14.31
CA GLU A 563 32.98 -47.36 -14.26
C GLU A 563 31.99 -47.04 -15.38
N ASP A 564 32.17 -45.91 -16.04
CA ASP A 564 31.36 -45.41 -17.12
C ASP A 564 31.54 -46.19 -18.45
N CYS A 565 30.44 -46.37 -19.18
CA CYS A 565 30.42 -46.90 -20.53
C CYS A 565 31.01 -45.94 -21.56
N ASN A 566 30.79 -44.63 -21.43
CA ASN A 566 31.36 -43.63 -22.32
C ASN A 566 31.42 -42.23 -21.73
N ASP A 567 32.63 -41.86 -21.32
CA ASP A 567 33.10 -40.62 -20.66
C ASP A 567 32.97 -39.33 -21.50
N HIS A 568 32.07 -39.33 -22.48
CA HIS A 568 31.76 -38.21 -23.36
C HIS A 568 30.24 -38.12 -23.65
N VAL A 569 29.44 -39.00 -23.04
CA VAL A 569 28.01 -39.17 -23.31
C VAL A 569 27.30 -39.56 -22.01
N ALA A 570 26.88 -38.53 -21.26
CA ALA A 570 26.20 -38.59 -19.95
C ALA A 570 24.88 -39.40 -19.89
N THR A 571 24.49 -40.06 -20.97
CA THR A 571 23.30 -40.93 -21.03
C THR A 571 23.66 -42.41 -21.06
N LEU A 572 24.94 -42.73 -21.31
CA LEU A 572 25.47 -44.09 -21.37
C LEU A 572 26.18 -44.37 -20.05
N GLY A 573 25.42 -44.50 -18.96
CA GLY A 573 25.96 -44.61 -17.59
C GLY A 573 26.79 -45.86 -17.32
N ALA A 574 26.75 -46.39 -16.09
CA ALA A 574 27.74 -47.37 -15.65
C ALA A 574 27.70 -48.75 -16.37
N GLN A 575 28.89 -49.29 -16.65
CA GLN A 575 29.14 -50.67 -17.11
C GLN A 575 28.56 -51.74 -16.17
N SER A 576 28.30 -51.38 -14.92
CA SER A 576 27.71 -52.27 -13.93
C SER A 576 26.22 -52.56 -14.18
N THR A 577 25.56 -51.68 -14.93
CA THR A 577 24.12 -51.72 -15.24
C THR A 577 23.83 -51.91 -16.73
N ASP A 578 24.80 -51.66 -17.60
CA ASP A 578 24.78 -51.91 -19.06
C ASP A 578 26.15 -52.51 -19.44
N ALA A 579 26.25 -53.83 -19.57
CA ALA A 579 27.55 -54.51 -19.59
C ALA A 579 28.25 -54.52 -20.96
N ASP A 580 27.53 -54.23 -22.04
CA ASP A 580 28.09 -54.09 -23.38
C ASP A 580 28.02 -52.67 -23.96
N CYS A 581 27.43 -51.73 -23.20
CA CYS A 581 27.45 -50.30 -23.41
C CYS A 581 26.73 -49.84 -24.67
N ASP A 582 25.54 -50.37 -24.90
CA ASP A 582 24.70 -50.00 -26.04
C ASP A 582 23.53 -49.05 -25.70
N GLY A 583 23.41 -48.69 -24.40
CA GLY A 583 22.40 -47.80 -23.86
C GLY A 583 21.18 -48.52 -23.29
N SER A 584 21.17 -49.86 -23.29
CA SER A 584 20.10 -50.68 -22.75
C SER A 584 20.54 -51.29 -21.42
N VAL A 585 19.78 -51.06 -20.35
CA VAL A 585 20.11 -51.67 -19.06
C VAL A 585 19.93 -53.19 -19.12
N ALA A 586 20.78 -53.91 -18.39
CA ALA A 586 20.81 -55.38 -18.33
C ALA A 586 19.47 -56.07 -17.98
N ALA A 587 18.50 -55.32 -17.43
CA ALA A 587 17.16 -55.81 -17.13
C ALA A 587 16.24 -55.87 -18.36
N GLU A 588 16.50 -55.04 -19.37
CA GLU A 588 15.70 -54.87 -20.59
C GLU A 588 16.42 -55.45 -21.82
N ASP A 589 17.74 -55.59 -21.74
CA ASP A 589 18.54 -56.26 -22.74
C ASP A 589 18.50 -57.80 -22.58
N CYS A 590 18.13 -58.48 -23.66
CA CYS A 590 18.08 -59.93 -23.73
C CYS A 590 19.45 -60.60 -23.96
N ASP A 591 20.49 -59.86 -24.34
CA ASP A 591 21.89 -60.30 -24.42
C ASP A 591 22.88 -59.16 -24.10
N ASP A 592 22.95 -58.83 -22.81
CA ASP A 592 23.86 -57.86 -22.13
C ASP A 592 25.36 -58.22 -22.23
N SER A 593 25.77 -58.82 -23.34
CA SER A 593 27.14 -59.15 -23.68
C SER A 593 27.46 -58.89 -25.16
N ASN A 594 26.48 -58.36 -25.89
CA ASN A 594 26.49 -58.13 -27.31
C ASN A 594 25.62 -56.91 -27.68
N ALA A 595 26.24 -55.74 -27.71
CA ALA A 595 25.72 -54.41 -28.08
C ALA A 595 25.00 -54.27 -29.45
N ALA A 596 24.82 -55.36 -30.18
CA ALA A 596 24.01 -55.43 -31.39
C ALA A 596 22.65 -56.11 -31.16
N VAL A 597 22.39 -56.57 -29.94
CA VAL A 597 21.14 -57.17 -29.48
C VAL A 597 20.66 -56.29 -28.34
N ALA A 598 19.59 -55.56 -28.58
CA ALA A 598 18.99 -54.64 -27.63
C ALA A 598 17.57 -54.32 -28.11
N PRO A 599 16.69 -53.83 -27.25
CA PRO A 599 15.37 -53.38 -27.64
C PRO A 599 15.40 -52.54 -28.93
N MET A 600 14.60 -52.94 -29.93
CA MET A 600 14.50 -52.28 -31.24
C MET A 600 15.75 -52.31 -32.15
N ALA A 601 16.77 -53.13 -31.88
CA ALA A 601 17.98 -53.21 -32.73
C ALA A 601 17.76 -53.85 -34.13
N GLY A 602 16.53 -54.32 -34.42
CA GLY A 602 16.17 -54.97 -35.69
C GLY A 602 16.37 -56.48 -35.67
N ASP A 603 15.36 -57.24 -36.10
CA ASP A 603 15.46 -58.70 -36.24
C ASP A 603 15.49 -59.16 -37.71
N ILE A 604 16.26 -60.23 -37.97
CA ILE A 604 16.38 -60.89 -39.27
C ILE A 604 15.62 -62.21 -39.24
N PHE A 605 14.52 -62.27 -39.97
CA PHE A 605 13.66 -63.44 -40.01
C PHE A 605 14.43 -64.72 -40.40
N GLY A 606 14.36 -65.72 -39.51
CA GLY A 606 14.90 -67.07 -39.75
C GLY A 606 16.37 -67.28 -39.40
N ASN A 607 17.05 -66.30 -38.79
CA ASN A 607 18.40 -66.46 -38.23
C ASN A 607 18.39 -67.20 -36.87
N GLY A 608 17.24 -67.24 -36.17
CA GLY A 608 17.08 -67.88 -34.86
C GLY A 608 17.58 -67.06 -33.67
N LEU A 609 17.87 -65.77 -33.87
CA LEU A 609 18.15 -64.79 -32.83
C LEU A 609 16.90 -63.91 -32.65
N ASP A 610 16.75 -63.32 -31.48
CA ASP A 610 15.78 -62.26 -31.18
C ASP A 610 16.63 -61.02 -30.99
N GLY A 611 16.72 -60.20 -32.04
CA GLY A 611 17.67 -59.07 -32.07
C GLY A 611 17.14 -57.84 -31.34
N ASP A 612 15.82 -57.71 -31.23
CA ASP A 612 15.11 -56.57 -30.68
C ASP A 612 14.38 -56.85 -29.36
N CYS A 613 14.64 -58.03 -28.77
CA CYS A 613 14.20 -58.44 -27.44
C CYS A 613 12.68 -58.40 -27.21
N ASP A 614 11.89 -58.50 -28.28
CA ASP A 614 10.41 -58.42 -28.22
C ASP A 614 9.75 -59.81 -28.09
N GLY A 615 10.54 -60.88 -28.12
CA GLY A 615 10.08 -62.27 -28.09
C GLY A 615 9.43 -62.75 -29.39
N LEU A 616 9.46 -61.93 -30.45
CA LEU A 616 8.94 -62.20 -31.78
C LEU A 616 10.09 -62.33 -32.78
N HIS A 617 10.26 -63.53 -33.34
CA HIS A 617 11.24 -63.75 -34.41
C HIS A 617 10.74 -63.25 -35.78
N CYS A 618 10.53 -61.95 -35.90
CA CYS A 618 9.99 -61.26 -37.08
C CYS A 618 11.10 -60.59 -37.90
N GLN A 619 10.79 -60.15 -39.12
CA GLN A 619 11.74 -59.26 -39.83
C GLN A 619 11.45 -57.84 -39.39
N ALA A 620 12.38 -57.19 -38.68
CA ALA A 620 12.16 -55.88 -38.10
C ALA A 620 13.25 -54.86 -38.45
N GLY A 621 12.95 -53.58 -38.17
CA GLY A 621 13.88 -52.47 -38.34
C GLY A 621 13.20 -51.10 -38.39
N SER A 622 14.00 -50.04 -38.27
CA SER A 622 13.52 -48.66 -38.18
C SER A 622 13.58 -47.90 -39.52
N SER A 623 12.58 -47.05 -39.76
CA SER A 623 12.60 -46.08 -40.86
C SER A 623 11.80 -44.84 -40.51
N GLY A 624 12.43 -43.66 -40.63
CA GLY A 624 11.74 -42.38 -40.49
C GLY A 624 11.16 -42.11 -39.11
N GLY A 625 11.75 -42.66 -38.05
CA GLY A 625 11.30 -42.53 -36.66
C GLY A 625 10.34 -43.63 -36.20
N SER A 626 9.80 -44.46 -37.10
CA SER A 626 8.99 -45.63 -36.74
C SER A 626 9.83 -46.90 -36.76
N TYR A 627 9.56 -47.82 -35.84
CA TYR A 627 10.07 -49.19 -35.81
C TYR A 627 8.98 -50.15 -36.29
N PHE A 628 9.29 -51.02 -37.27
CA PHE A 628 8.31 -51.94 -37.85
C PHE A 628 8.77 -53.39 -37.72
N ALA A 629 7.87 -54.29 -37.34
CA ALA A 629 8.11 -55.73 -37.31
C ALA A 629 7.12 -56.49 -38.21
N VAL A 630 7.63 -57.23 -39.19
CA VAL A 630 6.85 -58.03 -40.15
C VAL A 630 6.84 -59.50 -39.73
N CYS A 631 5.67 -59.95 -39.28
CA CYS A 631 5.51 -61.23 -38.60
C CYS A 631 4.71 -62.24 -39.44
N PRO A 632 5.33 -63.34 -39.94
CA PRO A 632 4.65 -64.41 -40.66
C PRO A 632 3.96 -65.40 -39.71
N MET A 633 3.02 -64.89 -38.91
CA MET A 633 2.24 -65.68 -37.95
C MET A 633 0.75 -65.55 -38.23
N SER A 634 0.10 -66.68 -38.54
CA SER A 634 -1.30 -66.71 -38.94
C SER A 634 -2.25 -66.27 -37.82
N ARG A 635 -2.82 -65.07 -37.92
CA ARG A 635 -3.75 -64.48 -36.93
C ARG A 635 -4.98 -63.85 -37.62
N THR A 636 -6.07 -63.71 -36.87
CA THR A 636 -7.14 -62.79 -37.27
C THR A 636 -6.65 -61.36 -37.08
N TRP A 637 -7.30 -60.37 -37.71
CA TRP A 637 -6.86 -58.97 -37.59
C TRP A 637 -6.82 -58.49 -36.13
N ALA A 638 -7.86 -58.82 -35.34
CA ALA A 638 -7.91 -58.45 -33.92
C ALA A 638 -6.86 -59.20 -33.07
N ASP A 639 -6.63 -60.49 -33.34
CA ASP A 639 -5.58 -61.23 -32.62
C ASP A 639 -4.17 -60.75 -32.99
N ALA A 640 -3.99 -60.25 -34.22
CA ALA A 640 -2.72 -59.70 -34.68
C ALA A 640 -2.41 -58.39 -33.96
N ASP A 641 -3.37 -57.48 -33.87
CA ASP A 641 -3.24 -56.22 -33.11
C ASP A 641 -2.92 -56.48 -31.63
N ALA A 642 -3.66 -57.40 -31.00
CA ALA A 642 -3.37 -57.82 -29.63
C ALA A 642 -2.00 -58.49 -29.47
N THR A 643 -1.49 -59.16 -30.52
CA THR A 643 -0.14 -59.75 -30.49
C THR A 643 0.94 -58.66 -30.54
N CYS A 644 0.76 -57.64 -31.38
CA CYS A 644 1.66 -56.49 -31.42
C CYS A 644 1.71 -55.78 -30.05
N GLN A 645 0.55 -55.47 -29.48
CA GLN A 645 0.44 -54.84 -28.16
C GLN A 645 1.09 -55.67 -27.05
N ALA A 646 0.91 -57.00 -27.07
CA ALA A 646 1.51 -57.89 -26.08
C ALA A 646 3.05 -57.97 -26.17
N ALA A 647 3.63 -57.64 -27.33
CA ALA A 647 5.07 -57.58 -27.56
C ALA A 647 5.66 -56.17 -27.37
N GLY A 648 4.87 -55.21 -26.86
CA GLY A 648 5.35 -53.86 -26.56
C GLY A 648 5.22 -52.84 -27.71
N TYR A 649 4.58 -53.21 -28.82
CA TYR A 649 4.28 -52.29 -29.92
C TYR A 649 2.96 -51.53 -29.68
N ASP A 650 2.77 -50.40 -30.36
CA ASP A 650 1.51 -49.62 -30.28
C ASP A 650 0.31 -50.40 -30.83
N GLY A 651 0.56 -51.28 -31.81
CA GLY A 651 -0.44 -52.12 -32.45
C GLY A 651 -0.06 -52.48 -33.89
N LEU A 652 -1.07 -52.78 -34.71
CA LEU A 652 -0.86 -52.96 -36.15
C LEU A 652 -0.38 -51.66 -36.83
N ALA A 653 0.54 -51.80 -37.76
CA ALA A 653 1.26 -50.68 -38.35
C ALA A 653 0.36 -49.67 -39.08
N THR A 654 0.66 -48.40 -38.83
CA THR A 654 0.17 -47.22 -39.54
C THR A 654 1.17 -46.81 -40.61
N ILE A 655 0.71 -46.60 -41.84
CA ILE A 655 1.58 -46.25 -42.96
C ILE A 655 1.19 -44.87 -43.51
N LEU A 656 1.95 -43.85 -43.16
CA LEU A 656 1.65 -42.45 -43.41
C LEU A 656 2.26 -41.90 -44.70
N ASN A 657 3.23 -42.59 -45.30
CA ASN A 657 3.88 -42.12 -46.51
C ASN A 657 4.47 -43.24 -47.38
N SER A 658 4.87 -42.87 -48.60
CA SER A 658 5.45 -43.81 -49.56
C SER A 658 6.80 -44.40 -49.12
N THR A 659 7.53 -43.71 -48.24
CA THR A 659 8.83 -44.17 -47.74
C THR A 659 8.64 -45.32 -46.76
N GLU A 660 7.76 -45.17 -45.77
CA GLU A 660 7.37 -46.23 -44.83
C GLU A 660 6.80 -47.44 -45.59
N SER A 661 5.89 -47.20 -46.55
CA SER A 661 5.35 -48.30 -47.37
C SER A 661 6.46 -49.03 -48.15
N ALA A 662 7.38 -48.31 -48.77
CA ALA A 662 8.50 -48.93 -49.50
C ALA A 662 9.42 -49.71 -48.56
N TYR A 663 9.67 -49.19 -47.35
CA TYR A 663 10.51 -49.81 -46.34
C TYR A 663 9.91 -51.12 -45.82
N ILE A 664 8.62 -51.13 -45.45
CA ILE A 664 7.90 -52.37 -45.10
C ILE A 664 7.95 -53.38 -46.26
N GLY A 665 7.89 -52.90 -47.51
CA GLY A 665 8.13 -53.70 -48.70
C GLY A 665 9.50 -54.42 -48.71
N THR A 666 10.54 -53.82 -48.14
CA THR A 666 11.86 -54.46 -47.98
C THR A 666 11.88 -55.51 -46.86
N LEU A 667 11.16 -55.27 -45.76
CA LEU A 667 11.03 -56.24 -44.65
C LEU A 667 10.19 -57.46 -45.05
N THR A 668 9.20 -57.29 -45.92
CA THR A 668 8.39 -58.41 -46.44
C THR A 668 9.08 -59.22 -47.54
N ALA A 669 10.10 -58.67 -48.21
CA ALA A 669 10.82 -59.32 -49.31
C ALA A 669 11.40 -60.72 -48.99
N PRO A 670 12.05 -60.96 -47.83
CA PRO A 670 12.52 -62.29 -47.47
C PRO A 670 11.40 -63.29 -47.10
N ILE A 671 10.16 -62.81 -46.89
CA ILE A 671 9.05 -63.61 -46.35
C ILE A 671 8.07 -64.00 -47.48
N THR A 672 8.41 -65.07 -48.20
CA THR A 672 7.66 -65.54 -49.37
C THR A 672 6.37 -66.30 -48.99
N GLY A 673 5.28 -66.08 -49.73
CA GLY A 673 4.01 -66.82 -49.56
C GLY A 673 3.06 -66.29 -48.49
N TRP A 674 3.33 -65.12 -47.93
CA TRP A 674 2.53 -64.46 -46.89
C TRP A 674 1.91 -63.14 -47.37
N HIS A 675 0.79 -62.78 -46.74
CA HIS A 675 0.21 -61.44 -46.75
C HIS A 675 0.24 -60.89 -45.31
N PHE A 676 0.03 -59.59 -45.09
CA PHE A 676 0.17 -59.03 -43.74
C PHE A 676 -0.94 -58.04 -43.40
N TRP A 677 -1.61 -58.24 -42.26
CA TRP A 677 -2.52 -57.24 -41.70
C TRP A 677 -1.78 -55.94 -41.36
N ILE A 678 -2.46 -54.81 -41.57
CA ILE A 678 -2.04 -53.47 -41.17
C ILE A 678 -3.19 -52.78 -40.42
N GLY A 679 -2.91 -51.69 -39.70
CA GLY A 679 -3.85 -51.02 -38.81
C GLY A 679 -4.93 -50.18 -39.53
N TYR A 680 -5.20 -50.42 -40.81
CA TYR A 680 -6.18 -49.64 -41.58
C TYR A 680 -7.51 -50.40 -41.67
N THR A 681 -8.61 -49.76 -41.28
CA THR A 681 -9.94 -50.39 -41.22
C THR A 681 -11.06 -49.37 -41.50
N ASP A 682 -12.17 -49.83 -42.07
CA ASP A 682 -13.42 -49.08 -42.19
C ASP A 682 -14.60 -49.72 -41.42
N MET A 683 -14.28 -50.56 -40.42
CA MET A 683 -15.24 -51.30 -39.59
C MET A 683 -16.30 -50.41 -38.92
N ASP A 684 -15.92 -49.18 -38.55
CA ASP A 684 -16.83 -48.24 -37.92
C ASP A 684 -17.78 -47.58 -38.92
N ILE A 685 -17.27 -47.21 -40.11
CA ILE A 685 -18.01 -46.52 -41.15
C ILE A 685 -17.53 -47.02 -42.53
N GLU A 686 -18.31 -47.89 -43.13
CA GLU A 686 -18.11 -48.46 -44.47
C GLU A 686 -17.72 -47.40 -45.53
N ASN A 687 -16.66 -47.67 -46.30
CA ASN A 687 -15.97 -46.76 -47.24
C ASN A 687 -15.22 -45.58 -46.60
N THR A 688 -15.11 -45.52 -45.28
CA THR A 688 -14.33 -44.50 -44.55
C THR A 688 -13.22 -45.19 -43.77
N TRP A 689 -12.06 -45.29 -44.40
CA TRP A 689 -10.92 -46.00 -43.84
C TRP A 689 -10.10 -45.11 -42.90
N LEU A 690 -9.86 -45.62 -41.69
CA LEU A 690 -9.14 -44.95 -40.60
C LEU A 690 -8.03 -45.87 -40.08
N TRP A 691 -6.97 -45.24 -39.56
CA TRP A 691 -5.90 -45.95 -38.85
C TRP A 691 -6.30 -46.19 -37.40
N THR A 692 -6.00 -47.37 -36.87
CA THR A 692 -6.22 -47.72 -35.47
C THR A 692 -5.44 -46.84 -34.50
N SER A 693 -4.31 -46.27 -34.93
CA SER A 693 -3.54 -45.27 -34.20
C SER A 693 -4.24 -43.91 -34.06
N GLY A 694 -5.33 -43.67 -34.82
CA GLY A 694 -6.02 -42.38 -34.86
C GLY A 694 -5.34 -41.33 -35.75
N LEU A 695 -4.19 -41.65 -36.37
CA LEU A 695 -3.48 -40.73 -37.26
C LEU A 695 -4.23 -40.50 -38.58
N SER A 696 -3.97 -39.35 -39.22
CA SER A 696 -4.67 -38.95 -40.45
C SER A 696 -4.22 -39.78 -41.65
N ALA A 697 -5.19 -40.35 -42.38
CA ALA A 697 -4.95 -41.14 -43.59
C ALA A 697 -4.67 -40.28 -44.84
N LEU A 698 -3.55 -39.56 -44.83
CA LEU A 698 -3.12 -38.69 -45.94
C LEU A 698 -2.45 -39.44 -47.10
N PHE A 699 -2.04 -40.69 -46.85
CA PHE A 699 -1.42 -41.58 -47.81
C PHE A 699 -2.15 -42.91 -47.85
N THR A 700 -2.29 -43.48 -49.05
CA THR A 700 -2.78 -44.85 -49.23
C THR A 700 -2.01 -45.55 -50.33
N ASN A 701 -1.72 -46.84 -50.17
CA ASN A 701 -1.13 -47.67 -51.22
C ASN A 701 -2.08 -48.77 -51.70
N TRP A 702 -3.38 -48.45 -51.85
CA TRP A 702 -4.37 -49.38 -52.39
C TRP A 702 -3.94 -49.94 -53.74
N ALA A 703 -4.04 -51.26 -53.88
CA ALA A 703 -3.80 -51.92 -55.15
C ALA A 703 -4.86 -51.53 -56.19
N SER A 704 -4.58 -51.80 -57.46
CA SER A 704 -5.51 -51.46 -58.54
C SER A 704 -6.89 -52.09 -58.26
N THR A 705 -7.94 -51.27 -58.31
CA THR A 705 -9.33 -51.65 -58.04
C THR A 705 -9.65 -51.99 -56.58
N GLN A 706 -8.86 -51.50 -55.62
CA GLN A 706 -9.10 -51.56 -54.18
C GLN A 706 -9.38 -50.15 -53.60
N PRO A 707 -10.11 -50.04 -52.47
CA PRO A 707 -10.85 -51.12 -51.80
C PRO A 707 -12.05 -51.59 -52.66
N ALA A 708 -12.36 -52.90 -52.63
CA ALA A 708 -13.44 -53.52 -53.40
C ALA A 708 -14.76 -53.66 -52.62
N GLY A 709 -14.78 -53.30 -51.34
CA GLY A 709 -15.96 -53.37 -50.46
C GLY A 709 -16.31 -54.80 -50.03
N ALA A 710 -15.30 -55.67 -49.94
CA ALA A 710 -15.45 -57.09 -49.63
C ALA A 710 -15.11 -57.44 -48.17
N GLY A 711 -14.56 -56.51 -47.38
CA GLY A 711 -14.39 -56.65 -45.94
C GLY A 711 -13.76 -55.43 -45.28
N ASP A 712 -13.76 -55.40 -43.95
CA ASP A 712 -13.54 -54.16 -43.20
C ASP A 712 -12.09 -53.90 -42.78
N CYS A 713 -11.14 -54.79 -43.13
CA CYS A 713 -9.74 -54.72 -42.68
C CYS A 713 -8.75 -54.77 -43.84
N ALA A 714 -7.72 -53.94 -43.79
CA ALA A 714 -6.70 -53.84 -44.82
C ALA A 714 -5.56 -54.82 -44.58
N TRP A 715 -5.07 -55.41 -45.67
CA TRP A 715 -3.86 -56.21 -45.67
C TRP A 715 -2.95 -55.83 -46.82
N LEU A 716 -1.65 -55.91 -46.56
CA LEU A 716 -0.55 -55.66 -47.48
C LEU A 716 -0.15 -56.96 -48.18
N ALA A 717 -0.04 -56.89 -49.50
CA ALA A 717 0.37 -58.03 -50.30
C ALA A 717 1.88 -58.30 -50.17
N GLY A 718 2.28 -59.50 -49.76
CA GLY A 718 3.68 -59.89 -49.72
C GLY A 718 4.36 -59.92 -51.10
N ALA A 719 5.69 -60.06 -51.07
CA ALA A 719 6.57 -59.78 -52.20
C ALA A 719 6.30 -60.61 -53.47
N ASP A 720 5.81 -61.85 -53.32
CA ASP A 720 5.55 -62.74 -54.46
C ASP A 720 4.13 -62.62 -55.04
N TYR A 721 3.34 -61.63 -54.60
CA TYR A 721 1.94 -61.56 -55.01
C TYR A 721 1.77 -61.10 -56.47
N PRO A 722 1.12 -61.90 -57.35
CA PRO A 722 1.05 -61.60 -58.78
C PRO A 722 0.28 -60.33 -59.17
N LEU A 723 -0.56 -59.81 -58.27
CA LEU A 723 -1.42 -58.64 -58.54
C LEU A 723 -0.81 -57.31 -58.06
N GLY A 724 0.44 -57.34 -57.59
CA GLY A 724 1.18 -56.17 -57.14
C GLY A 724 1.67 -56.36 -55.71
N ALA A 725 2.99 -56.55 -55.56
CA ALA A 725 3.63 -56.57 -54.25
C ALA A 725 3.46 -55.23 -53.54
N ASN A 726 3.37 -55.26 -52.22
CA ASN A 726 3.30 -54.11 -51.33
C ASN A 726 2.01 -53.25 -51.45
N GLY A 727 1.10 -53.58 -52.37
CA GLY A 727 -0.20 -52.93 -52.49
C GLY A 727 -1.18 -53.43 -51.42
N TRP A 728 -2.11 -52.56 -51.03
CA TRP A 728 -3.12 -52.86 -50.00
C TRP A 728 -4.41 -53.37 -50.62
N PHE A 729 -5.07 -54.28 -49.92
CA PHE A 729 -6.32 -54.91 -50.30
C PHE A 729 -7.25 -54.96 -49.08
N ASP A 730 -8.55 -54.92 -49.30
CA ASP A 730 -9.54 -55.09 -48.26
C ASP A 730 -9.93 -56.57 -48.09
N GLY A 731 -10.21 -56.99 -46.86
CA GLY A 731 -10.51 -58.37 -46.54
C GLY A 731 -11.32 -58.50 -45.25
N ALA A 732 -12.00 -59.64 -45.10
CA ALA A 732 -12.77 -59.90 -43.89
C ALA A 732 -11.85 -60.11 -42.67
N CYS A 733 -11.98 -59.26 -41.66
CA CYS A 733 -11.13 -59.20 -40.46
C CYS A 733 -10.98 -60.53 -39.71
N ALA A 734 -12.00 -61.39 -39.77
CA ALA A 734 -12.01 -62.69 -39.12
C ALA A 734 -11.23 -63.78 -39.87
N THR A 735 -10.65 -63.47 -41.03
CA THR A 735 -9.86 -64.44 -41.80
C THR A 735 -8.43 -64.53 -41.27
N SER A 736 -7.86 -65.73 -41.34
CA SER A 736 -6.44 -66.01 -41.05
C SER A 736 -5.73 -66.69 -42.22
N SER A 737 -6.40 -66.78 -43.36
CA SER A 737 -5.83 -67.24 -44.64
C SER A 737 -6.64 -66.70 -45.82
N LEU A 738 -5.96 -66.42 -46.94
CA LEU A 738 -6.55 -65.94 -48.19
C LEU A 738 -6.18 -66.91 -49.31
N GLY A 739 -7.13 -67.78 -49.68
CA GLY A 739 -6.89 -68.83 -50.67
C GLY A 739 -5.92 -69.89 -50.16
N THR A 740 -4.73 -69.99 -50.77
CA THR A 740 -3.64 -70.90 -50.35
C THR A 740 -2.56 -70.21 -49.51
N SER A 741 -2.65 -68.88 -49.35
CA SER A 741 -1.67 -68.07 -48.62
C SER A 741 -2.16 -67.79 -47.21
N THR A 742 -1.22 -67.72 -46.26
CA THR A 742 -1.48 -67.32 -44.88
C THR A 742 -1.32 -65.81 -44.74
N ILE A 743 -2.02 -65.22 -43.76
CA ILE A 743 -1.91 -63.80 -43.44
C ILE A 743 -1.24 -63.63 -42.08
N GLY A 744 -0.07 -63.02 -42.10
CA GLY A 744 0.66 -62.51 -40.95
C GLY A 744 0.21 -61.09 -40.62
N PHE A 745 1.08 -60.32 -40.00
CA PHE A 745 0.80 -58.95 -39.60
C PHE A 745 2.07 -58.09 -39.53
N VAL A 746 1.89 -56.78 -39.54
CA VAL A 746 2.97 -55.80 -39.33
C VAL A 746 2.65 -55.02 -38.05
N CYS A 747 3.58 -55.02 -37.10
CA CYS A 747 3.53 -54.20 -35.89
C CYS A 747 4.30 -52.88 -36.10
N GLU A 748 3.92 -51.84 -35.36
CA GLU A 748 4.64 -50.55 -35.31
C GLU A 748 4.81 -50.07 -33.87
N SER A 749 5.98 -49.49 -33.59
CA SER A 749 6.24 -48.63 -32.42
C SER A 749 6.76 -47.30 -32.95
N ARG A 750 6.20 -46.17 -32.49
CA ARG A 750 6.44 -44.85 -33.09
C ARG A 750 6.75 -43.75 -32.09
#